data_AF-A0A0B2PJH0-F1
#
_entry.id   AF-A0A0B2PJH0-F1
#
_cell.length_a   1.000
_cell.length_b   1.000
_cell.length_c   1.000
_cell.angle_alpha   90.00
_cell.angle_beta   90.00
_cell.angle_gamma   90.00
#
_symmetry.space_group_name_H-M   'P 1'
#
loop_
_entity.id
_entity.type
_entity.pdbx_description
1 polymer ?
#
loop_
_entity_poly.entity_id
_entity_poly.type
_entity_poly.pdbx_seq_one_letter_code
_entity_poly.pdbx_strand_id
1 'polypeptide(L)'
;MTDITDDIAEEISFQGFEDDCKLLGNLLNDILQREAGSTFVDKLEKIRVLSQVTKDVSLLSRWMAIDLYIREVDGLRFELSMNRCSEKLSRLAHEILEEGNDEEDHHEHWNGSMSRSQSKHPNQQASPLPTKLPAGAHLPSCARPEEGGSEYPRHMPGADHKQPNHKGGETSSSTESNGGSQNVRSSIPILPNSSSSLVSMTRSPSFNSSQLVAQRKLFAESQIGRTSFKRLLEPKVPQVPGIAPYRVVLGYIKDKLQRTRRRLELLIEDGPSEHDPMDYYETTDQLLEPLLLCYESLQLCGSGVLADGRLADLIRRVATFGMVLMKLDLRQVAPDVREVLDTFRTAAELGSDSFGAYVISMASNASDVLAVELLQKDARLAVSGELGRACPGGTLRVVPLFETVKDLRGAGSVIRKLLSIDWYRQHIIKNHNGHQEVMVGYSDSGKDAGRFTAAWELYKAQEDVVAACNEYDIKVTLFHGRGGSIGRGGGPTYMAIQSQPPGSVMGTLRSTEQGEMVQAKFGLPQTAVRQLEIYTTAVLLATLRPPQPPREEKWRNLMEDISKISCQCYRNVVYENPEFLSYFQEATPQSELGFLNIGSRPTRRKSSTGIGHLRAIPWVFAWTQTRFVLPAWLGVGAGLKDACEKGQTEELKAMYREWPFFQSTIDLIEMVLGKADIPIAKHYDEVLVSQKRQELGKQLRNELISTGKFVLAVSGQEKPQQNNRSLRKLIESRLPFLNPMNMLQVEILKRLRCDDDNLKARDALLITINGIAAGMRNTG
;
A
#
# COMPACT_ATOMS: atom_id res chain seq x y z
N MET A 1 58.92 -38.29 -43.33
CA MET A 1 59.23 -37.01 -44.01
C MET A 1 57.92 -36.27 -44.06
N THR A 2 57.87 -35.07 -43.47
CA THR A 2 56.66 -34.25 -43.19
C THR A 2 55.56 -34.95 -42.36
N ASP A 3 54.89 -34.31 -41.39
CA ASP A 3 55.12 -32.97 -40.81
C ASP A 3 54.83 -32.93 -39.30
N ILE A 4 55.23 -31.85 -38.63
CA ILE A 4 55.20 -31.72 -37.15
C ILE A 4 54.31 -30.54 -36.75
N THR A 5 53.00 -30.78 -36.60
CA THR A 5 51.99 -29.75 -36.23
C THR A 5 50.79 -30.33 -35.46
N ASP A 6 51.02 -31.17 -34.44
CA ASP A 6 49.96 -31.80 -33.62
C ASP A 6 50.17 -31.62 -32.09
N ASP A 7 51.05 -30.71 -31.68
CA ASP A 7 51.18 -30.19 -30.31
C ASP A 7 50.72 -28.73 -30.26
N ILE A 8 50.23 -28.29 -29.09
CA ILE A 8 49.67 -26.95 -28.80
C ILE A 8 48.26 -26.72 -29.38
N ALA A 9 47.28 -27.37 -28.75
CA ALA A 9 45.87 -26.97 -28.76
C ALA A 9 45.28 -27.14 -27.34
N GLU A 10 45.87 -26.45 -26.35
CA GLU A 10 45.44 -26.52 -24.95
C GLU A 10 44.02 -25.97 -24.75
N GLU A 11 43.26 -26.58 -23.83
CA GLU A 11 41.93 -26.11 -23.44
C GLU A 11 42.04 -24.74 -22.73
N ILE A 12 41.56 -23.67 -23.38
CA ILE A 12 41.50 -22.34 -22.76
C ILE A 12 40.39 -22.33 -21.70
N SER A 13 40.77 -22.68 -20.48
CA SER A 13 39.88 -22.66 -19.32
C SER A 13 39.59 -21.22 -18.89
N PHE A 14 38.37 -20.75 -19.17
CA PHE A 14 37.87 -19.46 -18.70
C PHE A 14 37.79 -19.34 -17.17
N GLN A 15 37.96 -20.44 -16.43
CA GLN A 15 38.08 -20.42 -14.97
C GLN A 15 39.19 -19.46 -14.51
N GLY A 16 40.35 -19.46 -15.22
CA GLY A 16 41.44 -18.53 -14.93
C GLY A 16 41.02 -17.07 -15.10
N PHE A 17 40.29 -16.74 -16.17
CA PHE A 17 39.79 -15.38 -16.41
C PHE A 17 38.70 -14.97 -15.41
N GLU A 18 37.81 -15.88 -15.02
CA GLU A 18 36.77 -15.59 -14.03
C GLU A 18 37.37 -15.39 -12.63
N ASP A 19 38.39 -16.17 -12.27
CA ASP A 19 39.11 -16.06 -11.01
C ASP A 19 40.08 -14.86 -11.00
N ASP A 20 40.69 -14.50 -12.12
CA ASP A 20 41.39 -13.22 -12.31
C ASP A 20 40.44 -12.02 -12.19
N CYS A 21 39.20 -12.12 -12.71
CA CYS A 21 38.18 -11.09 -12.52
C CYS A 21 37.73 -10.98 -11.06
N LYS A 22 37.61 -12.10 -10.33
CA LYS A 22 37.37 -12.09 -8.87
C LYS A 22 38.56 -11.52 -8.11
N LEU A 23 39.79 -11.86 -8.51
CA LEU A 23 41.02 -11.37 -7.90
C LEU A 23 41.19 -9.86 -8.13
N LEU A 24 40.91 -9.36 -9.33
CA LEU A 24 40.84 -7.93 -9.64
C LEU A 24 39.70 -7.23 -8.87
N GLY A 25 38.54 -7.87 -8.74
CA GLY A 25 37.44 -7.36 -7.93
C GLY A 25 37.82 -7.23 -6.45
N ASN A 26 38.47 -8.24 -5.89
CA ASN A 26 38.94 -8.26 -4.51
C ASN A 26 40.09 -7.26 -4.29
N LEU A 27 41.10 -7.23 -5.17
CA LEU A 27 42.18 -6.24 -5.12
C LEU A 27 41.67 -4.80 -5.25
N LEU A 28 40.69 -4.56 -6.12
CA LEU A 28 40.03 -3.26 -6.24
C LEU A 28 39.26 -2.93 -4.95
N ASN A 29 38.59 -3.90 -4.33
CA ASN A 29 37.89 -3.68 -3.06
C ASN A 29 38.88 -3.39 -1.92
N ASP A 30 39.98 -4.14 -1.80
CA ASP A 30 41.05 -3.92 -0.82
C ASP A 30 41.72 -2.55 -1.01
N ILE A 31 42.01 -2.16 -2.27
CA ILE A 31 42.56 -0.83 -2.59
C ILE A 31 41.55 0.27 -2.23
N LEU A 32 40.25 0.09 -2.52
CA LEU A 32 39.22 1.06 -2.13
C LEU A 32 39.04 1.12 -0.61
N GLN A 33 39.09 0.00 0.11
CA GLN A 33 39.06 -0.01 1.57
C GLN A 33 40.29 0.65 2.19
N ARG A 34 41.46 0.54 1.56
CA ARG A 34 42.72 1.13 2.04
C ARG A 34 42.84 2.63 1.73
N GLU A 35 42.53 3.04 0.51
CA GLU A 35 42.75 4.41 0.02
C GLU A 35 41.53 5.34 0.24
N ALA A 36 40.30 4.82 0.13
CA ALA A 36 39.06 5.57 0.38
C ALA A 36 38.41 5.26 1.75
N GLY A 37 38.92 4.25 2.46
CA GLY A 37 38.45 3.84 3.78
C GLY A 37 37.25 2.89 3.71
N SER A 38 37.18 1.93 4.65
CA SER A 38 36.09 0.96 4.75
C SER A 38 34.71 1.62 4.71
N THR A 39 34.52 2.77 5.36
CA THR A 39 33.24 3.52 5.38
C THR A 39 32.76 3.98 3.99
N PHE A 40 33.66 4.18 3.03
CA PHE A 40 33.29 4.50 1.64
C PHE A 40 32.83 3.26 0.88
N VAL A 41 33.52 2.13 1.03
CA VAL A 41 33.11 0.83 0.45
C VAL A 41 31.78 0.38 1.05
N ASP A 42 31.62 0.50 2.37
CA ASP A 42 30.39 0.24 3.12
C ASP A 42 29.18 1.01 2.56
N LYS A 43 29.39 2.21 2.01
CA LYS A 43 28.36 2.98 1.31
C LYS A 43 28.16 2.44 -0.10
N LEU A 44 29.22 2.28 -0.88
CA LEU A 44 29.19 1.88 -2.28
C LEU A 44 28.48 0.54 -2.50
N GLU A 45 28.68 -0.43 -1.61
CA GLU A 45 27.94 -1.70 -1.62
C GLU A 45 26.46 -1.51 -1.26
N LYS A 46 26.14 -0.75 -0.20
CA LYS A 46 24.75 -0.47 0.20
C LYS A 46 23.95 0.27 -0.89
N ILE A 47 24.61 1.12 -1.66
CA ILE A 47 24.06 1.84 -2.82
C ILE A 47 23.70 0.85 -3.94
N ARG A 48 24.67 0.01 -4.35
CA ARG A 48 24.46 -1.01 -5.40
C ARG A 48 23.37 -2.02 -5.02
N VAL A 49 23.30 -2.39 -3.75
CA VAL A 49 22.24 -3.26 -3.22
C VAL A 49 20.87 -2.58 -3.30
N LEU A 50 20.75 -1.27 -3.07
CA LEU A 50 19.45 -0.60 -3.04
C LEU A 50 18.80 -0.46 -4.43
N SER A 51 19.58 -0.13 -5.47
CA SER A 51 19.06 -0.07 -6.85
C SER A 51 18.69 -1.46 -7.38
N GLN A 52 19.54 -2.47 -7.16
CA GLN A 52 19.22 -3.87 -7.49
C GLN A 52 17.97 -4.35 -6.74
N VAL A 53 17.87 -4.19 -5.41
CA VAL A 53 16.67 -4.57 -4.65
C VAL A 53 15.42 -3.83 -5.13
N THR A 54 15.54 -2.61 -5.64
CA THR A 54 14.42 -1.87 -6.25
C THR A 54 13.97 -2.51 -7.56
N LYS A 55 14.90 -2.96 -8.41
CA LYS A 55 14.61 -3.77 -9.61
C LYS A 55 13.99 -5.12 -9.24
N ASP A 56 14.64 -5.90 -8.37
CA ASP A 56 14.25 -7.24 -7.98
C ASP A 56 12.83 -7.27 -7.37
N VAL A 57 12.54 -6.36 -6.43
CA VAL A 57 11.21 -6.25 -5.80
C VAL A 57 10.15 -5.84 -6.83
N SER A 58 10.48 -4.98 -7.80
CA SER A 58 9.55 -4.58 -8.85
C SER A 58 9.24 -5.75 -9.80
N LEU A 59 10.25 -6.54 -10.20
CA LEU A 59 10.08 -7.73 -11.02
C LEU A 59 9.33 -8.84 -10.28
N LEU A 60 9.64 -9.07 -9.01
CA LEU A 60 8.96 -10.05 -8.16
C LEU A 60 7.48 -9.68 -7.94
N SER A 61 7.17 -8.40 -7.75
CA SER A 61 5.77 -7.94 -7.61
C SER A 61 4.98 -8.15 -8.90
N ARG A 62 5.61 -7.96 -10.08
CA ARG A 62 5.02 -8.38 -11.37
C ARG A 62 4.80 -9.90 -11.42
N TRP A 63 5.82 -10.71 -11.09
CA TRP A 63 5.73 -12.17 -11.12
C TRP A 63 4.58 -12.69 -10.23
N MET A 64 4.42 -12.12 -9.03
CA MET A 64 3.31 -12.43 -8.12
C MET A 64 1.94 -12.05 -8.70
N ALA A 65 1.82 -10.93 -9.40
CA ALA A 65 0.58 -10.56 -10.09
C ALA A 65 0.22 -11.60 -11.17
N ILE A 66 1.20 -11.97 -12.02
CA ILE A 66 1.01 -12.96 -13.09
C ILE A 66 0.58 -14.33 -12.52
N ASP A 67 1.29 -14.85 -11.50
CA ASP A 67 0.97 -16.15 -10.90
C ASP A 67 -0.44 -16.18 -10.28
N LEU A 68 -0.89 -15.09 -9.67
CA LEU A 68 -2.27 -14.95 -9.19
C LEU A 68 -3.29 -14.93 -10.33
N TYR A 69 -3.02 -14.21 -11.43
CA TYR A 69 -3.93 -14.17 -12.58
C TYR A 69 -4.01 -15.49 -13.33
N ILE A 70 -2.92 -16.25 -13.48
CA ILE A 70 -2.92 -17.60 -14.07
C ILE A 70 -3.95 -18.50 -13.36
N ARG A 71 -3.96 -18.50 -12.02
CA ARG A 71 -4.88 -19.32 -11.21
C ARG A 71 -6.35 -18.95 -11.42
N GLU A 72 -6.66 -17.66 -11.54
CA GLU A 72 -8.04 -17.19 -11.77
C GLU A 72 -8.52 -17.43 -13.21
N VAL A 73 -7.65 -17.20 -14.20
CA VAL A 73 -7.95 -17.48 -15.62
C VAL A 73 -8.17 -18.98 -15.85
N ASP A 74 -7.38 -19.85 -15.24
CA ASP A 74 -7.55 -21.30 -15.35
C ASP A 74 -8.89 -21.76 -14.75
N GLY A 75 -9.26 -21.22 -13.57
CA GLY A 75 -10.59 -21.45 -12.99
C GLY A 75 -11.73 -21.00 -13.90
N LEU A 76 -11.62 -19.82 -14.50
CA LEU A 76 -12.59 -19.31 -15.48
C LEU A 76 -12.66 -20.15 -16.75
N ARG A 77 -11.54 -20.71 -17.24
CA ARG A 77 -11.48 -21.60 -18.40
C ARG A 77 -12.30 -22.88 -18.18
N PHE A 78 -12.36 -23.40 -16.95
CA PHE A 78 -13.25 -24.52 -16.63
C PHE A 78 -14.72 -24.09 -16.60
N GLU A 79 -15.06 -22.97 -15.97
CA GLU A 79 -16.43 -22.49 -15.81
C GLU A 79 -17.09 -22.03 -17.12
N LEU A 80 -16.38 -21.27 -17.96
CA LEU A 80 -16.93 -20.62 -19.16
C LEU A 80 -16.90 -21.55 -20.38
N SER A 81 -17.65 -22.65 -20.30
CA SER A 81 -17.77 -23.70 -21.32
C SER A 81 -18.71 -23.40 -22.50
N MET A 82 -19.28 -22.19 -22.57
CA MET A 82 -20.43 -21.89 -23.44
C MET A 82 -20.07 -21.65 -24.90
N ASN A 83 -20.83 -22.23 -25.84
CA ASN A 83 -20.59 -22.06 -27.29
C ASN A 83 -21.18 -20.76 -27.87
N ARG A 84 -22.16 -20.11 -27.21
CA ARG A 84 -22.81 -18.87 -27.69
C ARG A 84 -21.95 -17.66 -27.36
N CYS A 85 -21.45 -16.97 -28.38
CA CYS A 85 -20.61 -15.77 -28.25
C CYS A 85 -21.01 -14.66 -29.22
N SER A 86 -20.37 -13.49 -29.07
CA SER A 86 -20.42 -12.42 -30.07
C SER A 86 -19.49 -12.75 -31.26
N GLU A 87 -19.82 -12.22 -32.44
CA GLU A 87 -19.04 -12.40 -33.66
C GLU A 87 -17.55 -12.03 -33.49
N LYS A 88 -17.27 -10.94 -32.74
CA LYS A 88 -15.90 -10.53 -32.40
C LYS A 88 -15.13 -11.59 -31.61
N LEU A 89 -15.75 -12.19 -30.59
CA LEU A 89 -15.10 -13.25 -29.81
C LEU A 89 -14.96 -14.54 -30.63
N SER A 90 -15.93 -14.83 -31.51
CA SER A 90 -15.83 -15.97 -32.43
C SER A 90 -14.65 -15.83 -33.38
N ARG A 91 -14.41 -14.62 -33.92
CA ARG A 91 -13.28 -14.34 -34.82
C ARG A 91 -11.94 -14.48 -34.09
N LEU A 92 -11.76 -13.84 -32.93
CA LEU A 92 -10.56 -14.03 -32.10
C LEU A 92 -10.32 -15.50 -31.73
N ALA A 93 -11.39 -16.26 -31.44
CA ALA A 93 -11.29 -17.69 -31.14
C ALA A 93 -11.08 -18.58 -32.38
N HIS A 94 -11.10 -18.06 -33.60
CA HIS A 94 -10.65 -18.77 -34.81
C HIS A 94 -9.23 -18.34 -35.16
N GLU A 95 -8.91 -17.04 -35.10
CA GLU A 95 -7.57 -16.47 -35.25
C GLU A 95 -6.55 -17.22 -34.35
N ILE A 96 -6.88 -17.43 -33.06
CA ILE A 96 -6.05 -18.20 -32.10
C ILE A 96 -5.89 -19.69 -32.48
N LEU A 97 -6.89 -20.30 -33.13
CA LEU A 97 -6.83 -21.71 -33.55
C LEU A 97 -6.10 -21.89 -34.87
N GLU A 98 -6.11 -20.87 -35.74
CA GLU A 98 -5.31 -20.83 -36.97
C GLU A 98 -3.83 -20.63 -36.62
N GLU A 99 -3.49 -19.62 -35.78
CA GLU A 99 -2.13 -19.42 -35.25
C GLU A 99 -1.57 -20.68 -34.55
N GLY A 100 -2.39 -21.37 -33.76
CA GLY A 100 -1.97 -22.58 -33.03
C GLY A 100 -1.72 -23.81 -33.92
N ASN A 101 -2.38 -23.92 -35.07
CA ASN A 101 -2.10 -24.99 -36.04
C ASN A 101 -0.82 -24.70 -36.84
N ASP A 102 -0.59 -23.43 -37.21
CA ASP A 102 0.62 -23.00 -37.92
C ASP A 102 1.89 -23.21 -37.04
N GLU A 103 1.80 -23.04 -35.71
CA GLU A 103 2.88 -23.41 -34.78
C GLU A 103 3.16 -24.93 -34.76
N GLU A 104 2.14 -25.80 -34.86
CA GLU A 104 2.35 -27.26 -34.92
C GLU A 104 2.94 -27.72 -36.28
N ASP A 105 2.46 -27.19 -37.42
CA ASP A 105 2.99 -27.51 -38.75
C ASP A 105 4.47 -27.08 -38.91
N HIS A 106 4.86 -25.95 -38.29
CA HIS A 106 6.26 -25.53 -38.23
C HIS A 106 7.15 -26.49 -37.42
N HIS A 107 6.60 -27.17 -36.41
CA HIS A 107 7.32 -28.19 -35.64
C HIS A 107 7.41 -29.55 -36.34
N GLU A 108 6.43 -29.92 -37.17
CA GLU A 108 6.53 -31.14 -38.01
C GLU A 108 7.62 -30.99 -39.09
N HIS A 109 7.69 -29.85 -39.78
CA HIS A 109 8.67 -29.63 -40.85
C HIS A 109 10.14 -29.64 -40.39
N TRP A 110 10.42 -29.31 -39.13
CA TRP A 110 11.79 -29.31 -38.58
C TRP A 110 12.36 -30.70 -38.27
N ASN A 111 11.52 -31.75 -38.24
CA ASN A 111 11.98 -33.13 -38.04
C ASN A 111 12.31 -33.85 -39.38
N GLY A 112 12.27 -33.14 -40.51
CA GLY A 112 12.23 -33.73 -41.86
C GLY A 112 13.57 -34.14 -42.51
N SER A 113 14.72 -33.55 -42.17
CA SER A 113 16.03 -34.00 -42.71
C SER A 113 17.26 -33.34 -42.06
N MET A 114 18.02 -34.10 -41.27
CA MET A 114 19.50 -34.13 -41.34
C MET A 114 20.02 -35.46 -40.79
N SER A 115 20.88 -36.15 -41.54
CA SER A 115 21.52 -37.40 -41.10
C SER A 115 23.03 -37.36 -41.35
N ARG A 116 23.81 -37.34 -40.25
CA ARG A 116 25.17 -37.92 -40.19
C ARG A 116 25.69 -38.04 -38.75
N SER A 117 26.51 -39.08 -38.51
CA SER A 117 27.36 -39.32 -37.33
C SER A 117 26.72 -39.30 -35.92
N GLN A 118 26.19 -40.47 -35.54
CA GLN A 118 26.65 -41.33 -34.42
C GLN A 118 27.68 -40.77 -33.38
N SER A 119 27.70 -41.17 -32.10
CA SER A 119 26.73 -41.92 -31.26
C SER A 119 27.20 -42.09 -29.78
N LYS A 120 26.24 -42.24 -28.85
CA LYS A 120 26.31 -42.89 -27.51
C LYS A 120 26.95 -42.15 -26.30
N HIS A 121 26.13 -42.09 -25.24
CA HIS A 121 26.41 -41.70 -23.83
C HIS A 121 27.14 -42.83 -23.04
N PRO A 122 27.29 -42.81 -21.68
CA PRO A 122 27.01 -41.74 -20.69
C PRO A 122 28.07 -41.51 -19.59
N ASN A 123 27.95 -40.41 -18.83
CA ASN A 123 27.91 -40.52 -17.36
C ASN A 123 27.23 -39.32 -16.66
N GLN A 124 26.94 -39.46 -15.36
CA GLN A 124 26.22 -38.49 -14.53
C GLN A 124 27.17 -37.69 -13.62
N GLN A 125 26.86 -36.41 -13.37
CA GLN A 125 26.36 -35.92 -12.07
C GLN A 125 26.18 -34.39 -12.08
N ALA A 126 24.94 -33.91 -12.02
CA ALA A 126 24.60 -32.53 -11.73
C ALA A 126 23.92 -32.46 -10.35
N SER A 127 24.26 -31.46 -9.54
CA SER A 127 23.72 -31.28 -8.19
C SER A 127 22.29 -30.70 -8.21
N PRO A 128 21.38 -31.19 -7.35
CA PRO A 128 19.99 -30.72 -7.34
C PRO A 128 19.86 -29.37 -6.62
N LEU A 129 19.36 -28.35 -7.33
CA LEU A 129 18.93 -27.08 -6.74
C LEU A 129 17.61 -27.23 -5.94
N PRO A 130 17.38 -26.40 -4.90
CA PRO A 130 16.41 -26.71 -3.86
C PRO A 130 14.95 -26.42 -4.24
N THR A 131 14.11 -27.45 -4.20
CA THR A 131 12.66 -27.40 -4.49
C THR A 131 11.80 -26.79 -3.36
N LYS A 132 12.37 -25.91 -2.50
CA LYS A 132 11.69 -25.38 -1.32
C LYS A 132 11.81 -23.86 -1.16
N LEU A 133 10.66 -23.20 -1.34
CA LEU A 133 10.36 -21.90 -0.72
C LEU A 133 10.58 -21.95 0.81
N PRO A 134 10.84 -20.80 1.47
CA PRO A 134 10.91 -20.74 2.93
C PRO A 134 9.63 -21.28 3.59
N ALA A 135 9.80 -22.02 4.68
CA ALA A 135 8.72 -22.77 5.33
C ALA A 135 7.62 -21.82 5.86
N GLY A 136 6.36 -22.14 5.52
CA GLY A 136 5.17 -21.37 5.93
C GLY A 136 4.45 -20.62 4.80
N ALA A 137 5.10 -20.40 3.64
CA ALA A 137 4.54 -19.61 2.53
C ALA A 137 3.29 -20.19 1.83
N HIS A 138 2.80 -21.36 2.24
CA HIS A 138 1.74 -22.13 1.57
C HIS A 138 0.57 -22.53 2.49
N LEU A 139 0.49 -22.03 3.73
CA LEU A 139 -0.58 -22.38 4.68
C LEU A 139 -1.70 -21.32 4.71
N PRO A 140 -2.91 -21.61 4.18
CA PRO A 140 -4.07 -20.74 4.39
C PRO A 140 -4.58 -20.87 5.83
N SER A 141 -4.52 -19.80 6.62
CA SER A 141 -5.09 -19.78 7.97
C SER A 141 -6.60 -19.54 7.93
N CYS A 142 -7.37 -20.62 7.76
CA CYS A 142 -8.79 -20.69 8.11
C CYS A 142 -9.21 -22.14 8.40
N ALA A 143 -10.17 -22.31 9.31
CA ALA A 143 -10.58 -23.62 9.82
C ALA A 143 -11.38 -24.47 8.80
N ARG A 144 -11.44 -25.78 9.06
CA ARG A 144 -12.51 -26.69 8.62
C ARG A 144 -13.03 -27.50 9.84
N PRO A 145 -14.30 -27.97 9.81
CA PRO A 145 -14.97 -28.59 10.96
C PRO A 145 -14.95 -30.14 10.90
N GLU A 146 -15.65 -30.75 11.87
CA GLU A 146 -16.07 -32.18 11.93
C GLU A 146 -14.92 -33.21 12.14
N GLU A 147 -15.10 -34.35 12.82
CA GLU A 147 -16.09 -34.80 13.82
C GLU A 147 -15.47 -35.96 14.65
N GLY A 148 -16.09 -36.38 15.76
CA GLY A 148 -15.69 -37.59 16.53
C GLY A 148 -15.17 -37.30 17.95
N GLY A 149 -15.87 -37.82 18.96
CA GLY A 149 -15.69 -37.39 20.36
C GLY A 149 -14.83 -38.28 21.27
N SER A 150 -14.53 -37.75 22.45
CA SER A 150 -14.24 -38.49 23.68
C SER A 150 -14.74 -37.66 24.89
N GLU A 151 -14.71 -38.20 26.10
CA GLU A 151 -15.77 -37.99 27.09
C GLU A 151 -15.40 -37.13 28.33
N TYR A 152 -16.43 -36.89 29.17
CA TYR A 152 -16.39 -36.39 30.56
C TYR A 152 -16.19 -34.87 30.78
N PRO A 153 -16.72 -34.30 31.89
CA PRO A 153 -18.17 -34.11 32.03
C PRO A 153 -18.58 -32.70 32.51
N ARG A 154 -19.87 -32.36 32.37
CA ARG A 154 -20.49 -31.27 33.13
C ARG A 154 -21.84 -31.71 33.71
N HIS A 155 -22.16 -31.22 34.89
CA HIS A 155 -23.40 -31.47 35.62
C HIS A 155 -24.04 -30.13 36.05
N MET A 156 -25.32 -30.21 36.44
CA MET A 156 -26.18 -29.15 37.02
C MET A 156 -26.84 -28.15 36.04
N PRO A 157 -28.09 -27.70 36.31
CA PRO A 157 -29.12 -27.80 35.26
C PRO A 157 -30.09 -26.61 35.08
N GLY A 158 -30.79 -26.62 33.93
CA GLY A 158 -32.26 -26.59 33.83
C GLY A 158 -33.08 -25.35 34.26
N ALA A 159 -33.75 -24.73 33.29
CA ALA A 159 -35.03 -24.03 33.47
C ALA A 159 -35.84 -24.00 32.15
N ASP A 160 -37.07 -24.53 32.17
CA ASP A 160 -37.96 -24.71 31.00
C ASP A 160 -38.62 -23.40 30.50
N HIS A 161 -39.02 -23.32 29.21
CA HIS A 161 -40.43 -23.57 28.79
C HIS A 161 -40.74 -23.48 27.27
N LYS A 162 -41.33 -24.58 26.75
CA LYS A 162 -42.40 -24.75 25.73
C LYS A 162 -42.51 -23.88 24.44
N GLN A 163 -42.74 -24.60 23.33
CA GLN A 163 -43.45 -24.15 22.11
C GLN A 163 -45.00 -24.24 22.27
N PRO A 164 -45.82 -23.90 21.26
CA PRO A 164 -46.26 -24.96 20.32
C PRO A 164 -46.44 -24.56 18.82
N ASN A 165 -46.27 -25.56 17.94
CA ASN A 165 -47.12 -26.01 16.80
C ASN A 165 -48.34 -25.15 16.34
N HIS A 166 -48.82 -25.16 15.07
CA HIS A 166 -48.98 -26.31 14.13
C HIS A 166 -49.40 -25.85 12.69
N LYS A 167 -49.16 -26.69 11.65
CA LYS A 167 -49.94 -26.96 10.37
C LYS A 167 -50.47 -25.79 9.49
N GLY A 168 -50.72 -25.95 8.17
CA GLY A 168 -50.45 -27.03 7.21
C GLY A 168 -51.54 -27.25 6.13
N GLY A 169 -51.23 -27.03 4.84
CA GLY A 169 -52.09 -27.34 3.65
C GLY A 169 -53.25 -26.35 3.37
N GLU A 170 -53.99 -26.41 2.24
CA GLU A 170 -53.73 -26.89 0.87
C GLU A 170 -54.90 -26.44 -0.06
N THR A 171 -54.71 -26.34 -1.40
CA THR A 171 -55.74 -26.18 -2.49
C THR A 171 -56.75 -25.00 -2.39
N SER A 172 -57.56 -24.59 -3.40
CA SER A 172 -57.55 -24.60 -4.89
C SER A 172 -58.62 -23.59 -5.43
N SER A 173 -58.54 -23.17 -6.72
CA SER A 173 -59.65 -22.72 -7.63
C SER A 173 -60.79 -21.80 -7.14
N SER A 174 -61.31 -20.79 -7.84
CA SER A 174 -61.07 -20.12 -9.15
C SER A 174 -61.85 -18.77 -9.12
N THR A 175 -62.46 -18.10 -10.12
CA THR A 175 -62.77 -18.26 -11.57
C THR A 175 -63.10 -16.86 -12.16
N GLU A 176 -63.20 -16.71 -13.49
CA GLU A 176 -63.99 -15.67 -14.22
C GLU A 176 -63.58 -14.17 -14.11
N SER A 177 -63.89 -13.26 -15.05
CA SER A 177 -64.41 -13.40 -16.44
C SER A 177 -64.05 -12.18 -17.33
N ASN A 178 -64.20 -12.38 -18.66
CA ASN A 178 -64.61 -11.42 -19.71
C ASN A 178 -63.91 -10.04 -19.90
N GLY A 179 -63.34 -9.88 -21.10
CA GLY A 179 -64.04 -9.11 -22.15
C GLY A 179 -63.32 -7.90 -22.76
N GLY A 180 -63.13 -7.90 -24.09
CA GLY A 180 -62.69 -6.69 -24.83
C GLY A 180 -61.92 -6.93 -26.13
N SER A 181 -62.59 -7.39 -27.19
CA SER A 181 -61.97 -7.49 -28.54
C SER A 181 -62.29 -6.26 -29.40
N GLN A 182 -61.31 -5.75 -30.16
CA GLN A 182 -61.54 -5.25 -31.52
C GLN A 182 -60.24 -5.21 -32.35
N ASN A 183 -60.37 -5.46 -33.66
CA ASN A 183 -59.28 -5.48 -34.65
C ASN A 183 -59.10 -4.11 -35.32
N VAL A 184 -58.00 -3.90 -36.08
CA VAL A 184 -58.06 -3.66 -37.56
C VAL A 184 -56.68 -3.35 -38.20
N ARG A 185 -56.38 -4.07 -39.29
CA ARG A 185 -55.48 -3.78 -40.47
C ARG A 185 -54.02 -3.33 -40.30
N SER A 186 -53.15 -4.31 -40.54
CA SER A 186 -52.02 -4.33 -41.50
C SER A 186 -51.80 -3.14 -42.47
N SER A 187 -50.53 -2.81 -42.73
CA SER A 187 -50.03 -2.34 -44.04
C SER A 187 -48.53 -2.65 -44.24
N ILE A 188 -48.17 -3.03 -45.47
CA ILE A 188 -46.84 -3.26 -46.09
C ILE A 188 -47.00 -2.65 -47.51
N PRO A 189 -45.99 -2.16 -48.29
CA PRO A 189 -44.69 -2.81 -48.53
C PRO A 189 -43.50 -1.88 -48.93
N ILE A 190 -42.49 -2.48 -49.59
CA ILE A 190 -41.53 -1.96 -50.58
C ILE A 190 -40.05 -1.89 -50.14
N LEU A 191 -39.20 -2.39 -51.05
CA LEU A 191 -37.75 -2.54 -51.03
C LEU A 191 -37.27 -2.21 -52.46
N PRO A 192 -36.07 -1.65 -52.68
CA PRO A 192 -35.35 -1.98 -53.91
C PRO A 192 -33.83 -2.18 -53.75
N ASN A 193 -33.39 -3.40 -54.09
CA ASN A 193 -32.26 -3.75 -54.96
C ASN A 193 -30.95 -2.90 -54.98
N SER A 194 -29.91 -3.49 -54.37
CA SER A 194 -28.65 -3.92 -55.01
C SER A 194 -27.89 -3.02 -56.01
N SER A 195 -26.60 -2.80 -55.72
CA SER A 195 -25.51 -2.90 -56.70
C SER A 195 -24.21 -3.31 -56.00
N SER A 196 -23.23 -3.86 -56.74
CA SER A 196 -22.01 -4.47 -56.20
C SER A 196 -20.74 -3.84 -56.79
N SER A 197 -19.63 -3.83 -56.04
CA SER A 197 -18.28 -4.19 -56.55
C SER A 197 -17.15 -4.02 -55.52
N LEU A 198 -16.18 -4.94 -55.64
CA LEU A 198 -14.75 -4.84 -55.30
C LEU A 198 -14.30 -4.59 -53.83
N VAL A 199 -13.39 -5.46 -53.39
CA VAL A 199 -12.72 -5.44 -52.08
C VAL A 199 -11.33 -4.81 -52.21
N SER A 200 -10.95 -3.99 -51.23
CA SER A 200 -9.57 -3.55 -50.99
C SER A 200 -9.24 -3.75 -49.52
N MET A 201 -8.17 -4.49 -49.21
CA MET A 201 -7.81 -4.77 -47.82
C MET A 201 -7.05 -3.59 -47.21
N THR A 202 -7.75 -2.79 -46.41
CA THR A 202 -7.15 -1.72 -45.60
C THR A 202 -6.97 -2.19 -44.15
N ARG A 203 -5.81 -1.87 -43.56
CA ARG A 203 -5.43 -2.24 -42.18
C ARG A 203 -6.49 -1.80 -41.17
N SER A 204 -6.79 -2.68 -40.22
CA SER A 204 -7.61 -2.36 -39.03
C SER A 204 -7.03 -1.16 -38.26
N PRO A 205 -7.84 -0.16 -37.87
CA PRO A 205 -7.37 0.93 -37.04
C PRO A 205 -7.17 0.47 -35.60
N SER A 206 -6.03 0.84 -34.99
CA SER A 206 -5.75 0.60 -33.57
C SER A 206 -6.78 1.29 -32.67
N PHE A 207 -7.33 0.56 -31.68
CA PHE A 207 -8.27 1.14 -30.72
C PHE A 207 -7.63 2.29 -29.92
N ASN A 208 -8.38 3.37 -29.74
CA ASN A 208 -7.87 4.58 -29.13
C ASN A 208 -8.02 4.52 -27.60
N SER A 209 -6.92 4.75 -26.87
CA SER A 209 -6.81 4.59 -25.39
C SER A 209 -7.95 5.25 -24.61
N SER A 210 -8.48 6.37 -25.10
CA SER A 210 -9.60 7.10 -24.49
C SER A 210 -10.90 6.29 -24.39
N GLN A 211 -11.14 5.30 -25.26
CA GLN A 211 -12.34 4.45 -25.21
C GLN A 211 -12.25 3.41 -24.07
N LEU A 212 -11.07 2.82 -23.83
CA LEU A 212 -10.85 1.91 -22.70
C LEU A 212 -11.06 2.62 -21.35
N VAL A 213 -10.62 3.88 -21.23
CA VAL A 213 -10.86 4.70 -20.02
C VAL A 213 -12.36 4.98 -19.81
N ALA A 214 -13.16 5.10 -20.88
CA ALA A 214 -14.61 5.20 -20.78
C ALA A 214 -15.27 3.86 -20.37
N GLN A 215 -14.84 2.73 -20.94
CA GLN A 215 -15.30 1.40 -20.54
C GLN A 215 -14.99 1.11 -19.06
N ARG A 216 -13.82 1.50 -18.55
CA ARG A 216 -13.47 1.39 -17.11
C ARG A 216 -14.48 2.07 -16.17
N LYS A 217 -15.23 3.09 -16.63
CA LYS A 217 -16.30 3.74 -15.83
C LYS A 217 -17.64 2.99 -15.86
N LEU A 218 -17.96 2.23 -16.91
CA LEU A 218 -19.25 1.56 -17.06
C LEU A 218 -19.49 0.44 -16.03
N PHE A 219 -18.42 -0.09 -15.42
CA PHE A 219 -18.49 -1.14 -14.38
C PHE A 219 -19.15 -0.71 -13.06
N ALA A 220 -19.54 0.56 -12.91
CA ALA A 220 -20.33 1.05 -11.79
C ALA A 220 -21.85 0.84 -11.95
N GLU A 221 -22.36 0.64 -13.16
CA GLU A 221 -23.81 0.66 -13.46
C GLU A 221 -24.36 -0.72 -13.87
N SER A 222 -24.25 -1.71 -12.98
CA SER A 222 -24.83 -3.04 -13.20
C SER A 222 -26.38 -3.02 -13.15
N GLN A 223 -27.00 -2.87 -14.33
CA GLN A 223 -28.46 -2.99 -14.53
C GLN A 223 -28.90 -4.46 -14.52
N ILE A 224 -28.94 -5.06 -13.33
CA ILE A 224 -29.18 -6.49 -13.12
C ILE A 224 -30.49 -6.98 -13.79
N GLY A 225 -30.37 -8.05 -14.58
CA GLY A 225 -31.43 -9.03 -14.91
C GLY A 225 -32.50 -8.62 -15.93
N ARG A 226 -32.88 -7.33 -16.04
CA ARG A 226 -33.99 -6.91 -16.91
C ARG A 226 -33.67 -6.91 -18.41
N THR A 227 -32.43 -6.64 -18.80
CA THR A 227 -31.98 -6.66 -20.20
C THR A 227 -31.69 -8.08 -20.69
N SER A 228 -31.09 -8.91 -19.83
CA SER A 228 -30.68 -10.29 -20.14
C SER A 228 -31.87 -11.17 -20.56
N PHE A 229 -32.99 -11.07 -19.83
CA PHE A 229 -34.21 -11.84 -20.12
C PHE A 229 -34.87 -11.42 -21.44
N LYS A 230 -34.76 -10.15 -21.82
CA LYS A 230 -35.32 -9.65 -23.09
C LYS A 230 -34.49 -10.11 -24.30
N ARG A 231 -33.16 -10.10 -24.19
CA ARG A 231 -32.23 -10.63 -25.21
C ARG A 231 -32.27 -12.15 -25.39
N LEU A 232 -32.77 -12.89 -24.40
CA LEU A 232 -33.07 -14.32 -24.53
C LEU A 232 -34.25 -14.61 -25.48
N LEU A 233 -35.09 -13.61 -25.77
CA LEU A 233 -36.23 -13.68 -26.69
C LEU A 233 -35.93 -13.09 -28.08
N GLU A 234 -34.74 -12.49 -28.27
CA GLU A 234 -34.26 -11.98 -29.55
C GLU A 234 -33.73 -13.13 -30.45
N PRO A 235 -33.77 -13.00 -31.79
CA PRO A 235 -33.44 -14.08 -32.71
C PRO A 235 -32.01 -14.62 -32.51
N LYS A 236 -31.85 -15.92 -32.78
CA LYS A 236 -30.61 -16.67 -32.49
C LYS A 236 -29.41 -16.12 -33.26
N VAL A 237 -28.39 -15.67 -32.53
CA VAL A 237 -27.02 -15.53 -33.03
C VAL A 237 -26.58 -16.92 -33.55
N PRO A 238 -25.92 -17.02 -34.72
CA PRO A 238 -25.46 -18.31 -35.25
C PRO A 238 -24.55 -19.04 -34.25
N GLN A 239 -24.67 -20.37 -34.22
CA GLN A 239 -23.80 -21.23 -33.43
C GLN A 239 -22.75 -21.83 -34.36
N VAL A 240 -21.47 -21.72 -34.00
CA VAL A 240 -20.40 -22.51 -34.61
C VAL A 240 -20.34 -23.86 -33.89
N PRO A 241 -20.57 -25.00 -34.56
CA PRO A 241 -20.46 -26.31 -33.92
C PRO A 241 -19.01 -26.63 -33.51
N GLY A 242 -18.83 -27.34 -32.41
CA GLY A 242 -17.53 -27.88 -31.98
C GLY A 242 -16.63 -26.95 -31.15
N ILE A 243 -16.69 -25.64 -31.33
CA ILE A 243 -15.78 -24.69 -30.65
C ILE A 243 -16.39 -24.12 -29.35
N ALA A 244 -15.56 -24.01 -28.30
CA ALA A 244 -15.88 -23.37 -27.03
C ALA A 244 -15.09 -22.05 -26.89
N PRO A 245 -15.56 -20.93 -27.50
CA PRO A 245 -14.74 -19.75 -27.79
C PRO A 245 -14.15 -19.07 -26.55
N TYR A 246 -14.91 -18.97 -25.45
CA TYR A 246 -14.36 -18.43 -24.20
C TYR A 246 -13.21 -19.28 -23.65
N ARG A 247 -13.26 -20.62 -23.81
CA ARG A 247 -12.18 -21.52 -23.36
C ARG A 247 -10.92 -21.40 -24.20
N VAL A 248 -11.07 -21.13 -25.51
CA VAL A 248 -9.96 -20.86 -26.42
C VAL A 248 -9.26 -19.57 -26.01
N VAL A 249 -10.01 -18.47 -25.91
CA VAL A 249 -9.47 -17.15 -25.55
C VAL A 249 -8.88 -17.14 -24.13
N LEU A 250 -9.53 -17.78 -23.14
CA LEU A 250 -8.97 -17.93 -21.79
C LEU A 250 -7.78 -18.89 -21.73
N GLY A 251 -7.66 -19.83 -22.68
CA GLY A 251 -6.45 -20.62 -22.89
C GLY A 251 -5.29 -19.73 -23.31
N TYR A 252 -5.42 -19.05 -24.44
CA TYR A 252 -4.42 -18.11 -24.95
C TYR A 252 -3.98 -17.06 -23.91
N ILE A 253 -4.93 -16.49 -23.13
CA ILE A 253 -4.59 -15.58 -22.02
C ILE A 253 -3.73 -16.28 -20.96
N LYS A 254 -4.09 -17.50 -20.53
CA LYS A 254 -3.31 -18.28 -19.56
C LYS A 254 -1.90 -18.56 -20.07
N ASP A 255 -1.79 -18.94 -21.33
CA ASP A 255 -0.55 -19.43 -21.92
C ASP A 255 0.39 -18.24 -22.21
N LYS A 256 -0.14 -17.09 -22.65
CA LYS A 256 0.58 -15.81 -22.72
C LYS A 256 0.95 -15.24 -21.34
N LEU A 257 0.14 -15.44 -20.30
CA LEU A 257 0.53 -15.16 -18.91
C LEU A 257 1.69 -16.07 -18.46
N GLN A 258 1.71 -17.35 -18.84
CA GLN A 258 2.82 -18.26 -18.54
C GLN A 258 4.12 -17.83 -19.23
N ARG A 259 4.08 -17.44 -20.52
CA ARG A 259 5.23 -16.81 -21.21
C ARG A 259 5.71 -15.56 -20.48
N THR A 260 4.79 -14.68 -20.07
CA THR A 260 5.09 -13.47 -19.29
C THR A 260 5.78 -13.79 -17.96
N ARG A 261 5.31 -14.81 -17.24
CA ARG A 261 5.93 -15.29 -15.99
C ARG A 261 7.35 -15.80 -16.24
N ARG A 262 7.56 -16.64 -17.26
CA ARG A 262 8.89 -17.21 -17.53
C ARG A 262 9.90 -16.14 -17.91
N ARG A 263 9.48 -15.11 -18.66
CA ARG A 263 10.30 -13.91 -18.92
C ARG A 263 10.68 -13.18 -17.62
N LEU A 264 9.75 -13.02 -16.68
CA LEU A 264 10.04 -12.39 -15.39
C LEU A 264 10.98 -13.22 -14.52
N GLU A 265 10.92 -14.55 -14.58
CA GLU A 265 11.89 -15.43 -13.90
C GLU A 265 13.31 -15.22 -14.45
N LEU A 266 13.48 -15.23 -15.77
CA LEU A 266 14.78 -14.95 -16.42
C LEU A 266 15.32 -13.55 -16.07
N LEU A 267 14.47 -12.53 -16.00
CA LEU A 267 14.85 -11.16 -15.64
C LEU A 267 15.22 -10.98 -14.15
N ILE A 268 14.80 -11.90 -13.27
CA ILE A 268 15.20 -11.95 -11.85
C ILE A 268 16.49 -12.78 -11.69
N GLU A 269 16.70 -13.78 -12.54
CA GLU A 269 17.93 -14.60 -12.62
C GLU A 269 19.05 -13.88 -13.40
N ASP A 270 18.83 -12.64 -13.86
CA ASP A 270 19.72 -11.84 -14.73
C ASP A 270 20.17 -12.58 -16.02
N GLY A 271 19.34 -13.51 -16.49
CA GLY A 271 19.56 -14.30 -17.70
C GLY A 271 19.17 -13.59 -19.00
N PRO A 272 19.74 -14.02 -20.15
CA PRO A 272 19.40 -13.45 -21.45
C PRO A 272 17.93 -13.66 -21.80
N SER A 273 17.28 -12.64 -22.37
CA SER A 273 15.83 -12.64 -22.61
C SER A 273 15.44 -12.05 -23.98
N GLU A 274 15.93 -12.69 -25.04
CA GLU A 274 15.46 -12.50 -26.41
C GLU A 274 14.10 -13.22 -26.58
N HIS A 275 13.01 -12.46 -26.58
CA HIS A 275 11.62 -12.90 -26.87
C HIS A 275 10.95 -11.74 -27.64
N ASP A 276 9.95 -12.02 -28.48
CA ASP A 276 9.20 -10.97 -29.16
C ASP A 276 8.33 -10.20 -28.14
N PRO A 277 8.25 -8.85 -28.20
CA PRO A 277 7.29 -8.07 -27.41
C PRO A 277 5.83 -8.54 -27.50
N MET A 278 5.46 -9.28 -28.55
CA MET A 278 4.15 -9.90 -28.74
C MET A 278 3.95 -11.21 -27.94
N ASP A 279 5.01 -11.86 -27.47
CA ASP A 279 4.91 -13.17 -26.78
C ASP A 279 4.32 -13.08 -25.36
N TYR A 280 4.37 -11.89 -24.76
CA TYR A 280 4.09 -11.65 -23.34
C TYR A 280 3.19 -10.42 -23.11
N TYR A 281 2.76 -10.21 -21.87
CA TYR A 281 2.00 -9.03 -21.43
C TYR A 281 2.94 -8.00 -20.80
N GLU A 282 3.08 -6.85 -21.45
CA GLU A 282 3.86 -5.72 -20.93
C GLU A 282 3.00 -4.73 -20.15
N THR A 283 1.76 -4.47 -20.61
CA THR A 283 0.84 -3.50 -20.01
C THR A 283 -0.45 -4.13 -19.48
N THR A 284 -1.11 -3.43 -18.54
CA THR A 284 -2.40 -3.87 -17.97
C THR A 284 -3.52 -3.92 -19.01
N ASP A 285 -3.51 -3.01 -19.99
CA ASP A 285 -4.58 -2.93 -20.99
C ASP A 285 -4.55 -4.11 -21.99
N GLN A 286 -3.37 -4.64 -22.33
CA GLN A 286 -3.25 -5.87 -23.14
C GLN A 286 -3.91 -7.09 -22.47
N LEU A 287 -3.89 -7.16 -21.13
CA LEU A 287 -4.58 -8.22 -20.38
C LEU A 287 -6.07 -7.94 -20.20
N LEU A 288 -6.45 -6.66 -20.03
CA LEU A 288 -7.87 -6.27 -19.91
C LEU A 288 -8.64 -6.48 -21.21
N GLU A 289 -8.09 -6.14 -22.37
CA GLU A 289 -8.79 -6.17 -23.66
C GLU A 289 -9.51 -7.51 -23.96
N PRO A 290 -8.87 -8.69 -23.92
CA PRO A 290 -9.56 -9.95 -24.21
C PRO A 290 -10.48 -10.41 -23.06
N LEU A 291 -10.22 -10.01 -21.81
CA LEU A 291 -11.14 -10.24 -20.68
C LEU A 291 -12.43 -9.41 -20.82
N LEU A 292 -12.30 -8.15 -21.22
CA LEU A 292 -13.41 -7.25 -21.54
C LEU A 292 -14.23 -7.78 -22.71
N LEU A 293 -13.58 -8.30 -23.76
CA LEU A 293 -14.26 -8.92 -24.91
C LEU A 293 -15.10 -10.16 -24.49
N CYS A 294 -14.56 -11.02 -23.62
CA CYS A 294 -15.32 -12.10 -23.01
C CYS A 294 -16.55 -11.60 -22.22
N TYR A 295 -16.38 -10.53 -21.43
CA TYR A 295 -17.45 -9.93 -20.64
C TYR A 295 -18.56 -9.31 -21.52
N GLU A 296 -18.19 -8.52 -22.53
CA GLU A 296 -19.14 -7.96 -23.51
C GLU A 296 -19.88 -9.07 -24.27
N SER A 297 -19.18 -10.13 -24.69
CA SER A 297 -19.78 -11.28 -25.37
C SER A 297 -20.84 -11.97 -24.51
N LEU A 298 -20.55 -12.25 -23.23
CA LEU A 298 -21.52 -12.86 -22.32
C LEU A 298 -22.75 -11.95 -22.09
N GLN A 299 -22.56 -10.63 -21.91
CA GLN A 299 -23.66 -9.66 -21.75
C GLN A 299 -24.51 -9.49 -23.04
N LEU A 300 -23.91 -9.64 -24.23
CA LEU A 300 -24.62 -9.67 -25.50
C LEU A 300 -25.42 -10.97 -25.69
N CYS A 301 -24.87 -12.12 -25.30
CA CYS A 301 -25.52 -13.43 -25.47
C CYS A 301 -26.61 -13.76 -24.42
N GLY A 302 -26.86 -12.86 -23.47
CA GLY A 302 -27.84 -13.03 -22.38
C GLY A 302 -27.28 -13.71 -21.13
N SER A 303 -25.99 -14.07 -21.12
CA SER A 303 -25.28 -14.77 -20.05
C SER A 303 -24.69 -13.84 -18.99
N GLY A 304 -25.33 -12.69 -18.74
CA GLY A 304 -24.81 -11.62 -17.87
C GLY A 304 -24.44 -12.08 -16.46
N VAL A 305 -25.20 -13.01 -15.87
CA VAL A 305 -24.89 -13.59 -14.53
C VAL A 305 -23.51 -14.27 -14.47
N LEU A 306 -23.01 -14.82 -15.58
CA LEU A 306 -21.65 -15.38 -15.66
C LEU A 306 -20.59 -14.28 -15.84
N ALA A 307 -20.94 -13.21 -16.57
CA ALA A 307 -20.07 -12.05 -16.77
C ALA A 307 -19.84 -11.27 -15.46
N ASP A 308 -20.92 -10.97 -14.73
CA ASP A 308 -20.94 -10.23 -13.47
C ASP A 308 -20.35 -11.01 -12.28
N GLY A 309 -20.09 -12.31 -12.45
CA GLY A 309 -19.44 -13.20 -11.48
C GLY A 309 -17.90 -13.11 -11.50
N ARG A 310 -17.23 -14.29 -11.50
CA ARG A 310 -15.75 -14.37 -11.41
C ARG A 310 -15.01 -13.59 -12.50
N LEU A 311 -15.60 -13.42 -13.68
CA LEU A 311 -14.97 -12.65 -14.77
C LEU A 311 -14.91 -11.15 -14.45
N ALA A 312 -16.02 -10.55 -14.02
CA ALA A 312 -16.02 -9.17 -13.52
C ALA A 312 -15.07 -9.00 -12.33
N ASP A 313 -14.97 -9.98 -11.44
CA ASP A 313 -14.02 -9.95 -10.33
C ASP A 313 -12.56 -10.03 -10.78
N LEU A 314 -12.22 -10.84 -11.78
CA LEU A 314 -10.88 -10.82 -12.39
C LEU A 314 -10.60 -9.47 -13.05
N ILE A 315 -11.54 -8.92 -13.84
CA ILE A 315 -11.42 -7.59 -14.47
C ILE A 315 -11.20 -6.50 -13.40
N ARG A 316 -11.96 -6.52 -12.29
CA ARG A 316 -11.77 -5.62 -11.14
C ARG A 316 -10.37 -5.77 -10.53
N ARG A 317 -9.87 -6.99 -10.33
CA ARG A 317 -8.52 -7.25 -9.79
C ARG A 317 -7.42 -6.78 -10.75
N VAL A 318 -7.53 -7.00 -12.05
CA VAL A 318 -6.58 -6.51 -13.06
C VAL A 318 -6.60 -4.98 -13.12
N ALA A 319 -7.78 -4.36 -13.09
CA ALA A 319 -7.91 -2.90 -13.06
C ALA A 319 -7.43 -2.23 -11.76
N THR A 320 -7.44 -2.96 -10.63
CA THR A 320 -7.05 -2.45 -9.29
C THR A 320 -5.56 -2.62 -9.02
N PHE A 321 -5.01 -3.79 -9.32
CA PHE A 321 -3.63 -4.17 -8.97
C PHE A 321 -2.65 -4.08 -10.16
N GLY A 322 -3.17 -4.09 -11.40
CA GLY A 322 -2.39 -4.05 -12.63
C GLY A 322 -1.41 -5.23 -12.78
N MET A 323 -0.50 -5.13 -13.74
CA MET A 323 0.54 -6.14 -13.96
C MET A 323 1.64 -6.17 -12.87
N VAL A 324 1.49 -5.39 -11.78
CA VAL A 324 2.55 -5.07 -10.81
C VAL A 324 2.19 -5.39 -9.35
N LEU A 325 0.96 -5.84 -9.07
CA LEU A 325 0.36 -6.07 -7.75
C LEU A 325 0.27 -4.84 -6.83
N MET A 326 1.40 -4.19 -6.52
CA MET A 326 1.51 -2.95 -5.76
C MET A 326 2.56 -2.04 -6.38
N LYS A 327 2.16 -0.81 -6.77
CA LYS A 327 3.09 0.21 -7.27
C LYS A 327 4.05 0.66 -6.17
N LEU A 328 5.36 0.63 -6.43
CA LEU A 328 6.40 0.96 -5.45
C LEU A 328 6.65 2.47 -5.36
N ASP A 329 6.65 3.04 -4.15
CA ASP A 329 7.04 4.43 -3.92
C ASP A 329 8.54 4.58 -3.69
N LEU A 330 9.19 5.42 -4.49
CA LEU A 330 10.59 5.77 -4.30
C LEU A 330 10.68 6.93 -3.30
N ARG A 331 11.47 6.78 -2.23
CA ARG A 331 11.66 7.84 -1.22
C ARG A 331 13.11 7.93 -0.76
N GLN A 332 13.79 8.95 -1.28
CA GLN A 332 15.20 9.25 -1.02
C GLN A 332 15.39 10.07 0.27
N VAL A 333 16.62 10.01 0.81
CA VAL A 333 17.16 10.86 1.89
C VAL A 333 18.59 11.25 1.48
N ALA A 334 19.18 12.28 2.11
CA ALA A 334 20.51 12.86 1.82
C ALA A 334 21.54 11.88 1.18
N PRO A 335 22.00 12.14 -0.06
CA PRO A 335 22.53 11.09 -0.94
C PRO A 335 24.05 10.92 -0.93
N ASP A 336 24.49 9.77 -1.42
CA ASP A 336 25.72 9.64 -2.21
C ASP A 336 25.34 9.64 -3.71
N VAL A 337 26.02 10.43 -4.54
CA VAL A 337 25.51 10.87 -5.86
C VAL A 337 25.14 9.72 -6.82
N ARG A 338 25.88 8.61 -6.80
CA ARG A 338 25.63 7.46 -7.70
C ARG A 338 24.28 6.79 -7.45
N GLU A 339 23.87 6.66 -6.17
CA GLU A 339 22.55 6.10 -5.78
C GLU A 339 21.39 6.83 -6.44
N VAL A 340 21.51 8.16 -6.55
CA VAL A 340 20.52 9.04 -7.16
C VAL A 340 20.34 8.69 -8.62
N LEU A 341 21.44 8.66 -9.37
CA LEU A 341 21.44 8.44 -10.82
C LEU A 341 20.99 7.02 -11.16
N ASP A 342 21.49 6.02 -10.45
CA ASP A 342 21.11 4.61 -10.64
C ASP A 342 19.61 4.41 -10.36
N THR A 343 19.06 5.05 -9.32
CA THR A 343 17.62 5.00 -9.02
C THR A 343 16.77 5.61 -10.13
N PHE A 344 17.16 6.75 -10.70
CA PHE A 344 16.42 7.37 -11.81
C PHE A 344 16.58 6.58 -13.12
N ARG A 345 17.72 5.94 -13.35
CA ARG A 345 17.96 4.99 -14.45
C ARG A 345 17.03 3.78 -14.36
N THR A 346 16.99 3.08 -13.23
CA THR A 346 16.06 1.95 -13.00
C THR A 346 14.60 2.39 -13.11
N ALA A 347 14.25 3.60 -12.68
CA ALA A 347 12.91 4.16 -12.85
C ALA A 347 12.55 4.46 -14.32
N ALA A 348 13.53 4.84 -15.16
CA ALA A 348 13.37 5.04 -16.59
C ALA A 348 13.26 3.71 -17.36
N GLU A 349 14.03 2.70 -16.97
CA GLU A 349 14.06 1.35 -17.56
C GLU A 349 12.76 0.58 -17.31
N LEU A 350 12.29 0.55 -16.06
CA LEU A 350 11.06 -0.18 -15.66
C LEU A 350 9.77 0.62 -15.91
N GLY A 351 9.86 1.94 -16.08
CA GLY A 351 8.77 2.82 -16.47
C GLY A 351 7.78 3.16 -15.36
N SER A 352 6.95 4.19 -15.60
CA SER A 352 6.06 4.78 -14.58
C SER A 352 4.95 3.87 -14.07
N ASP A 353 4.71 2.71 -14.69
CA ASP A 353 3.69 1.77 -14.22
C ASP A 353 4.18 0.79 -13.15
N SER A 354 5.49 0.59 -13.00
CA SER A 354 6.08 -0.11 -11.86
C SER A 354 6.04 0.69 -10.55
N PHE A 355 5.91 2.02 -10.63
CA PHE A 355 6.09 2.91 -9.48
C PHE A 355 4.86 3.77 -9.16
N GLY A 356 4.76 4.22 -7.92
CA GLY A 356 3.68 5.06 -7.39
C GLY A 356 3.96 6.54 -7.59
N ALA A 357 4.83 7.10 -6.74
CA ALA A 357 5.34 8.47 -6.79
C ALA A 357 6.80 8.54 -6.31
N TYR A 358 7.47 9.65 -6.61
CA TYR A 358 8.79 9.97 -6.08
C TYR A 358 8.64 10.98 -4.91
N VAL A 359 8.89 10.52 -3.69
CA VAL A 359 8.68 11.30 -2.46
C VAL A 359 9.98 11.92 -1.97
N ILE A 360 9.99 13.25 -1.82
CA ILE A 360 11.14 14.03 -1.34
C ILE A 360 11.00 14.27 0.17
N SER A 361 11.65 13.43 0.98
CA SER A 361 11.69 13.62 2.45
C SER A 361 12.46 14.90 2.81
N MET A 362 11.88 15.72 3.69
CA MET A 362 12.39 17.05 4.09
C MET A 362 12.48 18.05 2.92
N ALA A 363 11.48 18.04 2.04
CA ALA A 363 11.26 19.12 1.08
C ALA A 363 10.99 20.44 1.82
N SER A 364 11.57 21.53 1.30
CA SER A 364 11.50 22.87 1.91
C SER A 364 11.42 24.00 0.88
N ASN A 365 11.76 23.75 -0.38
CA ASN A 365 11.80 24.73 -1.46
C ASN A 365 11.27 24.16 -2.79
N ALA A 366 10.83 25.05 -3.68
CA ALA A 366 10.43 24.70 -5.04
C ALA A 366 11.58 24.06 -5.86
N SER A 367 12.83 24.41 -5.55
CA SER A 367 14.03 23.79 -6.14
C SER A 367 14.08 22.29 -5.96
N ASP A 368 13.58 21.79 -4.84
CA ASP A 368 13.75 20.39 -4.41
C ASP A 368 12.95 19.47 -5.34
N VAL A 369 11.73 19.92 -5.70
CA VAL A 369 10.85 19.28 -6.68
C VAL A 369 11.42 19.38 -8.09
N LEU A 370 11.86 20.58 -8.51
CA LEU A 370 12.40 20.80 -9.86
C LEU A 370 13.71 20.03 -10.12
N ALA A 371 14.53 19.81 -9.09
CA ALA A 371 15.74 18.99 -9.18
C ALA A 371 15.40 17.52 -9.48
N VAL A 372 14.37 16.96 -8.85
CA VAL A 372 13.88 15.60 -9.17
C VAL A 372 13.34 15.55 -10.59
N GLU A 373 12.53 16.51 -11.03
CA GLU A 373 12.00 16.53 -12.41
C GLU A 373 13.12 16.61 -13.47
N LEU A 374 14.19 17.35 -13.19
CA LEU A 374 15.38 17.38 -14.05
C LEU A 374 16.07 16.02 -14.12
N LEU A 375 16.27 15.35 -12.98
CA LEU A 375 16.92 14.02 -12.92
C LEU A 375 16.06 12.92 -13.57
N GLN A 376 14.73 12.99 -13.43
CA GLN A 376 13.79 12.12 -14.17
C GLN A 376 13.92 12.29 -15.68
N LYS A 377 14.04 13.54 -16.15
CA LYS A 377 14.21 13.85 -17.57
C LYS A 377 15.56 13.34 -18.09
N ASP A 378 16.64 13.59 -17.36
CA ASP A 378 18.00 13.26 -17.77
C ASP A 378 18.22 11.74 -17.89
N ALA A 379 17.83 10.98 -16.86
CA ALA A 379 17.92 9.52 -16.88
C ALA A 379 17.06 8.88 -17.99
N ARG A 380 15.87 9.43 -18.29
CA ARG A 380 15.03 8.97 -19.40
C ARG A 380 15.62 9.32 -20.77
N LEU A 381 16.41 10.39 -20.90
CA LEU A 381 17.15 10.67 -22.13
C LEU A 381 18.33 9.72 -22.32
N ALA A 382 19.10 9.46 -21.26
CA ALA A 382 20.23 8.51 -21.30
C ALA A 382 19.76 7.09 -21.66
N VAL A 383 18.80 6.53 -20.90
CA VAL A 383 18.26 5.17 -21.14
C VAL A 383 17.61 5.07 -22.52
N SER A 384 16.93 6.11 -23.01
CA SER A 384 16.32 6.08 -24.35
C SER A 384 17.36 6.11 -25.48
N GLY A 385 18.46 6.84 -25.29
CA GLY A 385 19.59 6.85 -26.24
C GLY A 385 20.35 5.53 -26.26
N GLU A 386 20.60 4.93 -25.10
CA GLU A 386 21.30 3.64 -24.96
C GLU A 386 20.49 2.46 -25.50
N LEU A 387 19.17 2.43 -25.26
CA LEU A 387 18.30 1.35 -25.72
C LEU A 387 17.77 1.56 -27.16
N GLY A 388 18.09 2.68 -27.82
CA GLY A 388 17.61 3.03 -29.16
C GLY A 388 16.08 3.17 -29.29
N ARG A 389 15.35 3.24 -28.18
CA ARG A 389 13.87 3.25 -28.12
C ARG A 389 13.36 4.13 -26.97
N ALA A 390 12.10 4.54 -27.03
CA ALA A 390 11.49 5.32 -25.96
C ALA A 390 11.38 4.53 -24.64
N CYS A 391 11.71 5.16 -23.50
CA CYS A 391 11.51 4.57 -22.18
C CYS A 391 10.01 4.34 -21.90
N PRO A 392 9.60 3.20 -21.32
CA PRO A 392 8.19 2.93 -21.00
C PRO A 392 7.58 3.97 -20.04
N GLY A 393 6.27 4.20 -20.19
CA GLY A 393 5.51 5.13 -19.36
C GLY A 393 5.91 6.61 -19.46
N GLY A 394 5.52 7.40 -18.46
CA GLY A 394 5.86 8.82 -18.32
C GLY A 394 6.91 9.09 -17.24
N THR A 395 6.93 10.32 -16.71
CA THR A 395 7.60 10.65 -15.44
C THR A 395 6.78 10.14 -14.26
N LEU A 396 7.43 9.93 -13.10
CA LEU A 396 6.74 9.72 -11.84
C LEU A 396 6.22 11.06 -11.30
N ARG A 397 5.09 11.03 -10.59
CA ARG A 397 4.61 12.21 -9.83
C ARG A 397 5.63 12.54 -8.75
N VAL A 398 6.13 13.77 -8.75
CA VAL A 398 7.05 14.27 -7.71
C VAL A 398 6.25 14.87 -6.56
N VAL A 399 6.54 14.39 -5.34
CA VAL A 399 5.75 14.67 -4.14
C VAL A 399 6.65 15.24 -3.04
N PRO A 400 6.55 16.54 -2.72
CA PRO A 400 7.24 17.09 -1.56
C PRO A 400 6.64 16.53 -0.27
N LEU A 401 7.50 16.06 0.65
CA LEU A 401 7.13 15.67 2.00
C LEU A 401 7.65 16.70 3.00
N PHE A 402 6.73 17.52 3.51
CA PHE A 402 6.98 18.51 4.55
C PHE A 402 6.98 17.81 5.94
N GLU A 403 8.15 17.75 6.60
CA GLU A 403 8.38 16.97 7.83
C GLU A 403 8.49 17.80 9.13
N THR A 404 8.65 19.14 9.06
CA THR A 404 8.81 20.01 10.25
C THR A 404 7.75 21.11 10.31
N VAL A 405 7.56 21.72 11.49
CA VAL A 405 6.61 22.85 11.65
C VAL A 405 6.98 24.06 10.79
N LYS A 406 8.28 24.30 10.55
CA LYS A 406 8.75 25.36 9.65
C LYS A 406 8.30 25.08 8.21
N ASP A 407 8.50 23.85 7.74
CA ASP A 407 8.24 23.50 6.34
C ASP A 407 6.73 23.39 6.07
N LEU A 408 5.95 22.91 7.04
CA LEU A 408 4.48 22.94 7.00
C LEU A 408 3.93 24.37 6.85
N ARG A 409 4.46 25.33 7.63
CA ARG A 409 4.09 26.75 7.52
C ARG A 409 4.54 27.38 6.19
N GLY A 410 5.50 26.79 5.50
CA GLY A 410 5.93 27.20 4.16
C GLY A 410 5.20 26.50 3.01
N ALA A 411 4.40 25.47 3.28
CA ALA A 411 3.97 24.49 2.28
C ALA A 411 3.20 25.11 1.10
N GLY A 412 2.11 25.84 1.34
CA GLY A 412 1.35 26.45 0.25
C GLY A 412 2.11 27.56 -0.46
N SER A 413 3.02 28.28 0.22
CA SER A 413 3.95 29.22 -0.43
C SER A 413 4.91 28.54 -1.41
N VAL A 414 5.46 27.37 -1.04
CA VAL A 414 6.27 26.53 -1.93
C VAL A 414 5.46 26.01 -3.12
N ILE A 415 4.21 25.57 -2.89
CA ILE A 415 3.32 25.11 -3.97
C ILE A 415 2.92 26.25 -4.91
N ARG A 416 2.54 27.44 -4.42
CA ARG A 416 2.29 28.62 -5.26
C ARG A 416 3.49 28.96 -6.15
N LYS A 417 4.70 28.95 -5.58
CA LYS A 417 5.94 29.22 -6.30
C LYS A 417 6.26 28.16 -7.37
N LEU A 418 5.84 26.91 -7.17
CA LEU A 418 5.92 25.86 -8.18
C LEU A 418 4.89 26.08 -9.29
N LEU A 419 3.62 26.29 -8.95
CA LEU A 419 2.54 26.43 -9.92
C LEU A 419 2.59 27.75 -10.72
N SER A 420 3.24 28.80 -10.18
CA SER A 420 3.56 30.01 -10.94
C SER A 420 4.57 29.79 -12.08
N ILE A 421 5.31 28.67 -12.08
CA ILE A 421 6.26 28.34 -13.16
C ILE A 421 5.49 27.65 -14.28
N ASP A 422 5.31 28.34 -15.41
CA ASP A 422 4.54 27.85 -16.56
C ASP A 422 4.97 26.47 -17.05
N TRP A 423 6.27 26.19 -17.08
CA TRP A 423 6.79 24.86 -17.43
C TRP A 423 6.27 23.76 -16.49
N TYR A 424 6.26 24.00 -15.18
CA TYR A 424 5.83 23.01 -14.19
C TYR A 424 4.31 22.82 -14.21
N ARG A 425 3.55 23.92 -14.35
CA ARG A 425 2.09 23.89 -14.50
C ARG A 425 1.69 23.12 -15.78
N GLN A 426 2.35 23.37 -16.91
CA GLN A 426 2.14 22.63 -18.16
C GLN A 426 2.57 21.15 -18.04
N HIS A 427 3.67 20.84 -17.34
CA HIS A 427 4.11 19.47 -17.09
C HIS A 427 3.07 18.67 -16.30
N ILE A 428 2.53 19.23 -15.20
CA ILE A 428 1.47 18.58 -14.42
C ILE A 428 0.18 18.40 -15.24
N ILE A 429 -0.22 19.41 -16.01
CA ILE A 429 -1.41 19.31 -16.87
C ILE A 429 -1.25 18.20 -17.92
N LYS A 430 -0.08 18.12 -18.57
CA LYS A 430 0.19 17.15 -19.66
C LYS A 430 0.44 15.73 -19.16
N ASN A 431 1.26 15.55 -18.12
CA ASN A 431 1.78 14.25 -17.70
C ASN A 431 1.00 13.65 -16.52
N HIS A 432 0.30 14.50 -15.75
CA HIS A 432 -0.37 14.13 -14.50
C HIS A 432 -1.83 14.64 -14.43
N ASN A 433 -2.44 14.94 -15.59
CA ASN A 433 -3.84 15.33 -15.74
C ASN A 433 -4.29 16.52 -14.85
N GLY A 434 -3.39 17.47 -14.57
CA GLY A 434 -3.69 18.64 -13.73
C GLY A 434 -3.70 18.33 -12.23
N HIS A 435 -2.96 17.31 -11.79
CA HIS A 435 -2.99 16.78 -10.42
C HIS A 435 -1.64 16.91 -9.71
N GLN A 436 -1.54 17.80 -8.71
CA GLN A 436 -0.44 17.85 -7.75
C GLN A 436 -0.71 16.88 -6.59
N GLU A 437 0.34 16.22 -6.09
CA GLU A 437 0.27 15.45 -4.86
C GLU A 437 1.27 16.00 -3.84
N VAL A 438 0.87 16.12 -2.57
CA VAL A 438 1.69 16.69 -1.48
C VAL A 438 1.62 15.78 -0.26
N MET A 439 2.77 15.43 0.33
CA MET A 439 2.81 14.54 1.50
C MET A 439 3.02 15.31 2.80
N VAL A 440 2.27 14.95 3.84
CA VAL A 440 2.26 15.65 5.13
C VAL A 440 2.78 14.75 6.27
N GLY A 441 3.85 15.19 6.93
CA GLY A 441 4.60 14.39 7.91
C GLY A 441 4.11 14.56 9.36
N TYR A 442 3.27 13.63 9.83
CA TYR A 442 2.70 13.68 11.18
C TYR A 442 3.72 13.38 12.31
N SER A 443 4.37 12.21 12.29
CA SER A 443 5.19 11.77 13.44
C SER A 443 6.53 12.50 13.59
N ASP A 444 7.16 12.99 12.51
CA ASP A 444 8.38 13.82 12.62
C ASP A 444 8.04 15.25 13.10
N SER A 445 6.94 15.86 12.62
CA SER A 445 6.42 17.14 13.18
C SER A 445 6.05 17.02 14.66
N GLY A 446 5.39 15.91 15.05
CA GLY A 446 5.08 15.62 16.45
C GLY A 446 6.32 15.42 17.33
N LYS A 447 7.45 14.99 16.76
CA LYS A 447 8.75 14.89 17.44
C LYS A 447 9.42 16.25 17.62
N ASP A 448 9.20 17.19 16.71
CA ASP A 448 9.75 18.56 16.75
C ASP A 448 9.00 19.44 17.77
N ALA A 449 7.66 19.43 17.73
CA ALA A 449 6.84 20.44 18.41
C ALA A 449 5.74 19.90 19.34
N GLY A 450 5.67 18.58 19.55
CA GLY A 450 4.60 17.94 20.33
C GLY A 450 3.31 17.73 19.53
N ARG A 451 2.44 16.84 20.02
CA ARG A 451 1.33 16.31 19.22
C ARG A 451 0.26 17.34 18.84
N PHE A 452 -0.13 18.21 19.78
CA PHE A 452 -1.18 19.20 19.56
C PHE A 452 -0.75 20.25 18.54
N THR A 453 0.43 20.84 18.74
CA THR A 453 1.09 21.77 17.83
C THR A 453 1.16 21.19 16.42
N ALA A 454 1.70 19.98 16.28
CA ALA A 454 1.82 19.32 14.98
C ALA A 454 0.46 19.12 14.30
N ALA A 455 -0.57 18.70 15.04
CA ALA A 455 -1.92 18.53 14.47
C ALA A 455 -2.50 19.86 13.95
N TRP A 456 -2.31 20.96 14.68
CA TRP A 456 -2.81 22.28 14.26
C TRP A 456 -2.05 22.87 13.08
N GLU A 457 -0.71 22.80 13.10
CA GLU A 457 0.12 23.24 11.97
C GLU A 457 -0.15 22.42 10.71
N LEU A 458 -0.46 21.12 10.85
CA LEU A 458 -0.91 20.27 9.74
C LEU A 458 -2.27 20.70 9.20
N TYR A 459 -3.25 21.07 10.04
CA TYR A 459 -4.55 21.55 9.56
C TYR A 459 -4.39 22.84 8.73
N LYS A 460 -3.66 23.84 9.26
CA LYS A 460 -3.35 25.09 8.56
C LYS A 460 -2.59 24.86 7.25
N ALA A 461 -1.57 24.00 7.27
CA ALA A 461 -0.78 23.69 6.07
C ALA A 461 -1.61 22.99 4.98
N GLN A 462 -2.58 22.15 5.37
CA GLN A 462 -3.52 21.54 4.43
C GLN A 462 -4.49 22.57 3.83
N GLU A 463 -5.03 23.50 4.63
CA GLU A 463 -5.86 24.61 4.12
C GLU A 463 -5.08 25.48 3.12
N ASP A 464 -3.83 25.86 3.44
CA ASP A 464 -2.99 26.69 2.57
C ASP A 464 -2.54 25.98 1.28
N VAL A 465 -2.27 24.67 1.34
CA VAL A 465 -1.94 23.86 0.15
C VAL A 465 -3.17 23.64 -0.75
N VAL A 466 -4.37 23.45 -0.17
CA VAL A 466 -5.62 23.38 -0.95
C VAL A 466 -5.88 24.72 -1.65
N ALA A 467 -5.73 25.85 -0.95
CA ALA A 467 -5.84 27.18 -1.53
C ALA A 467 -4.82 27.40 -2.67
N ALA A 468 -3.54 27.10 -2.41
CA ALA A 468 -2.45 27.23 -3.38
C ALA A 468 -2.66 26.44 -4.68
N CYS A 469 -3.30 25.26 -4.61
CA CYS A 469 -3.63 24.47 -5.80
C CYS A 469 -4.87 25.02 -6.54
N ASN A 470 -5.92 25.41 -5.79
CA ASN A 470 -7.13 26.00 -6.36
C ASN A 470 -6.87 27.33 -7.08
N GLU A 471 -5.90 28.14 -6.62
CA GLU A 471 -5.45 29.39 -7.26
C GLU A 471 -4.99 29.21 -8.72
N TYR A 472 -4.64 27.98 -9.13
CA TYR A 472 -4.12 27.66 -10.47
C TYR A 472 -4.96 26.60 -11.22
N ASP A 473 -6.17 26.28 -10.75
CA ASP A 473 -7.04 25.18 -11.24
C ASP A 473 -6.34 23.81 -11.27
N ILE A 474 -5.46 23.56 -10.28
CA ILE A 474 -4.76 22.29 -10.10
C ILE A 474 -5.46 21.50 -9.00
N LYS A 475 -5.74 20.22 -9.26
CA LYS A 475 -6.29 19.29 -8.27
C LYS A 475 -5.19 18.85 -7.32
N VAL A 476 -5.54 18.67 -6.04
CA VAL A 476 -4.61 18.19 -5.02
C VAL A 476 -5.02 16.82 -4.47
N THR A 477 -4.07 15.90 -4.33
CA THR A 477 -4.17 14.78 -3.39
C THR A 477 -3.24 15.05 -2.22
N LEU A 478 -3.76 14.95 -1.00
CA LEU A 478 -2.91 14.88 0.18
C LEU A 478 -2.49 13.43 0.44
N PHE A 479 -1.19 13.22 0.60
CA PHE A 479 -0.62 11.94 1.03
C PHE A 479 -0.34 12.00 2.54
N HIS A 480 -1.19 11.34 3.32
CA HIS A 480 -1.09 11.32 4.78
C HIS A 480 0.03 10.37 5.24
N GLY A 481 1.07 10.93 5.87
CA GLY A 481 2.21 10.17 6.39
C GLY A 481 1.93 9.33 7.64
N ARG A 482 2.90 8.48 8.03
CA ARG A 482 2.86 7.75 9.32
C ARG A 482 2.73 8.75 10.48
N GLY A 483 1.84 8.45 11.42
CA GLY A 483 1.44 9.37 12.50
C GLY A 483 0.02 9.93 12.35
N GLY A 484 -0.53 9.97 11.13
CA GLY A 484 -1.88 10.50 10.90
C GLY A 484 -2.96 9.67 11.58
N SER A 485 -3.97 10.34 12.15
CA SER A 485 -5.17 9.71 12.74
C SER A 485 -5.82 8.70 11.78
N ILE A 486 -5.81 9.02 10.48
CA ILE A 486 -6.26 8.19 9.36
C ILE A 486 -5.49 6.86 9.29
N GLY A 487 -4.17 6.90 9.05
CA GLY A 487 -3.35 5.69 8.92
C GLY A 487 -3.32 4.83 10.19
N ARG A 488 -3.37 5.47 11.37
CA ARG A 488 -3.22 4.80 12.68
C ARG A 488 -4.44 4.00 13.15
N GLY A 489 -5.65 4.26 12.65
CA GLY A 489 -6.88 3.56 13.07
C GLY A 489 -7.13 3.59 14.59
N GLY A 490 -6.78 4.72 15.23
CA GLY A 490 -6.80 4.88 16.69
C GLY A 490 -8.08 5.50 17.24
N GLY A 491 -8.38 6.73 16.80
CA GLY A 491 -9.76 7.16 16.72
C GLY A 491 -10.46 6.45 15.55
N PRO A 492 -11.78 6.62 15.37
CA PRO A 492 -12.48 6.07 14.22
C PRO A 492 -11.86 6.60 12.92
N THR A 493 -11.31 5.72 12.07
CA THR A 493 -10.68 6.08 10.78
C THR A 493 -11.61 6.93 9.90
N TYR A 494 -12.91 6.67 10.00
CA TYR A 494 -14.00 7.47 9.45
C TYR A 494 -13.91 8.96 9.89
N MET A 495 -13.92 9.22 11.21
CA MET A 495 -13.85 10.57 11.76
C MET A 495 -12.55 11.28 11.38
N ALA A 496 -11.43 10.54 11.33
CA ALA A 496 -10.14 11.09 10.92
C ALA A 496 -10.13 11.64 9.49
N ILE A 497 -10.93 11.08 8.58
CA ILE A 497 -11.10 11.56 7.20
C ILE A 497 -12.15 12.68 7.14
N GLN A 498 -13.28 12.51 7.83
CA GLN A 498 -14.34 13.51 7.95
C GLN A 498 -13.89 14.83 8.62
N SER A 499 -12.72 14.84 9.25
CA SER A 499 -12.13 15.97 9.98
C SER A 499 -10.95 16.65 9.29
N GLN A 500 -10.54 16.22 8.10
CA GLN A 500 -9.59 16.98 7.29
C GLN A 500 -10.28 18.26 6.74
N PRO A 501 -9.56 19.34 6.38
CA PRO A 501 -10.18 20.61 5.96
C PRO A 501 -11.06 20.51 4.71
N PRO A 502 -11.93 21.50 4.45
CA PRO A 502 -12.62 21.62 3.16
C PRO A 502 -11.66 21.52 1.97
N GLY A 503 -12.06 20.81 0.90
CA GLY A 503 -11.25 20.66 -0.31
C GLY A 503 -10.03 19.71 -0.20
N SER A 504 -9.71 19.18 0.98
CA SER A 504 -8.52 18.34 1.21
C SER A 504 -8.63 16.90 0.69
N VAL A 505 -9.85 16.39 0.50
CA VAL A 505 -10.16 15.00 0.12
C VAL A 505 -10.62 14.90 -1.34
N MET A 506 -11.70 15.60 -1.72
CA MET A 506 -12.17 15.79 -3.10
C MET A 506 -12.16 14.54 -4.00
N GLY A 507 -12.72 13.44 -3.49
CA GLY A 507 -12.81 12.15 -4.19
C GLY A 507 -11.55 11.30 -4.14
N THR A 508 -10.50 11.74 -3.44
CA THR A 508 -9.21 11.08 -3.35
C THR A 508 -8.83 10.78 -1.89
N LEU A 509 -8.03 9.74 -1.68
CA LEU A 509 -7.39 9.48 -0.39
C LEU A 509 -6.10 8.72 -0.64
N ARG A 510 -4.97 9.26 -0.17
CA ARG A 510 -3.70 8.55 -0.11
C ARG A 510 -3.19 8.57 1.32
N SER A 511 -3.08 7.40 1.94
CA SER A 511 -2.70 7.27 3.36
C SER A 511 -1.66 6.18 3.54
N THR A 512 -0.65 6.45 4.36
CA THR A 512 0.36 5.46 4.69
C THR A 512 -0.20 4.45 5.68
N GLU A 513 -0.44 3.23 5.22
CA GLU A 513 -0.72 2.12 6.13
C GLU A 513 0.51 1.77 6.98
N GLN A 514 0.25 1.51 8.27
CA GLN A 514 1.28 1.14 9.23
C GLN A 514 1.41 -0.38 9.30
N GLY A 515 2.64 -0.90 9.30
CA GLY A 515 2.90 -2.34 9.29
C GLY A 515 2.26 -3.06 10.49
N GLU A 516 2.34 -2.43 11.66
CA GLU A 516 1.70 -2.86 12.91
C GLU A 516 0.15 -2.86 12.87
N MET A 517 -0.45 -2.29 11.83
CA MET A 517 -1.90 -2.26 11.60
C MET A 517 -2.38 -3.12 10.42
N VAL A 518 -1.49 -3.59 9.53
CA VAL A 518 -1.89 -4.36 8.33
C VAL A 518 -2.71 -5.60 8.70
N GLN A 519 -2.22 -6.42 9.62
CA GLN A 519 -2.95 -7.62 10.08
C GLN A 519 -4.30 -7.26 10.75
N ALA A 520 -4.38 -6.10 11.41
CA ALA A 520 -5.59 -5.64 12.09
C ALA A 520 -6.65 -5.03 11.15
N LYS A 521 -6.25 -4.60 9.94
CA LYS A 521 -7.12 -3.98 8.93
C LYS A 521 -7.45 -4.91 7.75
N PHE A 522 -6.52 -5.77 7.36
CA PHE A 522 -6.60 -6.55 6.11
C PHE A 522 -6.31 -8.05 6.29
N GLY A 523 -5.93 -8.50 7.50
CA GLY A 523 -5.53 -9.89 7.78
C GLY A 523 -6.65 -10.93 7.69
N LEU A 524 -7.90 -10.52 7.45
CA LEU A 524 -9.05 -11.38 7.12
C LEU A 524 -9.89 -10.69 6.03
N PRO A 525 -10.44 -11.42 5.03
CA PRO A 525 -11.17 -10.81 3.91
C PRO A 525 -12.35 -9.93 4.34
N GLN A 526 -13.13 -10.36 5.35
CA GLN A 526 -14.28 -9.60 5.86
C GLN A 526 -13.84 -8.29 6.55
N THR A 527 -12.67 -8.30 7.22
CA THR A 527 -12.09 -7.10 7.81
C THR A 527 -11.55 -6.16 6.75
N ALA A 528 -10.90 -6.69 5.70
CA ALA A 528 -10.43 -5.92 4.55
C ALA A 528 -11.59 -5.21 3.84
N VAL A 529 -12.68 -5.93 3.54
CA VAL A 529 -13.91 -5.35 2.96
C VAL A 529 -14.47 -4.25 3.86
N ARG A 530 -14.59 -4.48 5.18
CA ARG A 530 -15.07 -3.46 6.12
C ARG A 530 -14.15 -2.23 6.18
N GLN A 531 -12.84 -2.38 6.07
CA GLN A 531 -11.91 -1.26 6.04
C GLN A 531 -11.99 -0.46 4.72
N LEU A 532 -12.18 -1.14 3.58
CA LEU A 532 -12.42 -0.48 2.29
C LEU A 532 -13.78 0.24 2.23
N GLU A 533 -14.82 -0.34 2.84
CA GLU A 533 -16.14 0.29 3.03
C GLU A 533 -16.02 1.58 3.85
N ILE A 534 -15.28 1.55 4.97
CA ILE A 534 -15.02 2.73 5.82
C ILE A 534 -14.28 3.81 5.05
N TYR A 535 -13.26 3.46 4.25
CA TYR A 535 -12.53 4.44 3.44
C TYR A 535 -13.42 5.04 2.35
N THR A 536 -14.10 4.22 1.57
CA THR A 536 -14.99 4.67 0.49
C THR A 536 -16.10 5.59 1.02
N THR A 537 -16.76 5.19 2.10
CA THR A 537 -17.84 5.97 2.73
C THR A 537 -17.33 7.31 3.28
N ALA A 538 -16.19 7.32 3.95
CA ALA A 538 -15.63 8.54 4.52
C ALA A 538 -15.13 9.53 3.46
N VAL A 539 -14.56 9.04 2.35
CA VAL A 539 -14.12 9.87 1.21
C VAL A 539 -15.32 10.46 0.47
N LEU A 540 -16.34 9.64 0.17
CA LEU A 540 -17.56 10.11 -0.48
C LEU A 540 -18.27 11.19 0.37
N LEU A 541 -18.44 10.96 1.67
CA LEU A 541 -19.09 11.93 2.54
C LEU A 541 -18.27 13.20 2.73
N ALA A 542 -16.94 13.13 2.89
CA ALA A 542 -16.09 14.32 3.00
C ALA A 542 -16.04 15.14 1.70
N THR A 543 -16.32 14.51 0.55
CA THR A 543 -16.39 15.17 -0.76
C THR A 543 -17.75 15.81 -1.01
N LEU A 544 -18.84 15.13 -0.66
CA LEU A 544 -20.22 15.61 -0.88
C LEU A 544 -20.73 16.54 0.23
N ARG A 545 -20.14 16.44 1.43
CA ARG A 545 -20.46 17.21 2.64
C ARG A 545 -19.17 17.49 3.42
N PRO A 546 -18.28 18.35 2.91
CA PRO A 546 -17.08 18.74 3.65
C PRO A 546 -17.44 19.31 5.03
N PRO A 547 -16.59 19.11 6.06
CA PRO A 547 -16.84 19.67 7.37
C PRO A 547 -16.86 21.20 7.30
N GLN A 548 -17.68 21.84 8.12
CA GLN A 548 -17.68 23.30 8.22
C GLN A 548 -16.35 23.78 8.82
N PRO A 549 -15.82 24.94 8.40
CA PRO A 549 -14.72 25.60 9.09
C PRO A 549 -15.13 25.97 10.53
N PRO A 550 -14.17 26.29 11.42
CA PRO A 550 -14.49 26.81 12.75
C PRO A 550 -15.43 28.02 12.63
N ARG A 551 -16.51 28.04 13.44
CA ARG A 551 -17.59 29.05 13.32
C ARG A 551 -17.13 30.48 13.61
N GLU A 552 -16.14 30.60 14.49
CA GLU A 552 -15.60 31.87 14.95
C GLU A 552 -14.08 31.86 14.84
N GLU A 553 -13.49 33.00 14.47
CA GLU A 553 -12.04 33.21 14.49
C GLU A 553 -11.47 33.05 15.91
N LYS A 554 -12.31 33.23 16.93
CA LYS A 554 -12.02 32.90 18.33
C LYS A 554 -11.48 31.47 18.52
N TRP A 555 -12.02 30.49 17.80
CA TRP A 555 -11.56 29.10 17.89
C TRP A 555 -10.18 28.90 17.25
N ARG A 556 -9.84 29.63 16.18
CA ARG A 556 -8.49 29.63 15.60
C ARG A 556 -7.48 30.27 16.55
N ASN A 557 -7.81 31.42 17.14
CA ASN A 557 -6.98 32.06 18.16
C ASN A 557 -6.75 31.16 19.38
N LEU A 558 -7.78 30.48 19.87
CA LEU A 558 -7.66 29.54 20.98
C LEU A 558 -6.79 28.31 20.63
N MET A 559 -6.85 27.84 19.37
CA MET A 559 -5.92 26.83 18.87
C MET A 559 -4.47 27.32 18.82
N GLU A 560 -4.20 28.56 18.42
CA GLU A 560 -2.84 29.13 18.46
C GLU A 560 -2.28 29.23 19.88
N ASP A 561 -3.08 29.70 20.85
CA ASP A 561 -2.65 29.81 22.25
C ASP A 561 -2.30 28.44 22.85
N ILE A 562 -3.19 27.44 22.67
CA ILE A 562 -2.94 26.07 23.15
C ILE A 562 -1.73 25.47 22.41
N SER A 563 -1.64 25.64 21.10
CA SER A 563 -0.51 25.19 20.27
C SER A 563 0.83 25.75 20.76
N LYS A 564 0.89 27.07 21.02
CA LYS A 564 2.08 27.76 21.53
C LYS A 564 2.52 27.24 22.89
N ILE A 565 1.59 27.06 23.83
CA ILE A 565 1.89 26.58 25.18
C ILE A 565 2.27 25.10 25.18
N SER A 566 1.57 24.26 24.40
CA SER A 566 1.91 22.85 24.20
C SER A 566 3.29 22.67 23.59
N CYS A 567 3.63 23.49 22.57
CA CYS A 567 4.95 23.49 21.95
C CYS A 567 6.05 23.85 22.95
N GLN A 568 5.89 24.93 23.71
CA GLN A 568 6.90 25.33 24.69
C GLN A 568 7.06 24.27 25.79
N CYS A 569 5.98 23.77 26.37
CA CYS A 569 6.03 22.70 27.38
C CYS A 569 6.74 21.45 26.85
N TYR A 570 6.43 21.03 25.62
CA TYR A 570 7.08 19.89 24.97
C TYR A 570 8.58 20.13 24.74
N ARG A 571 8.98 21.32 24.24
CA ARG A 571 10.38 21.62 23.92
C ARG A 571 11.24 21.85 25.17
N ASN A 572 10.70 22.51 26.20
CA ASN A 572 11.33 22.63 27.53
C ASN A 572 11.75 21.25 28.06
N VAL A 573 10.90 20.24 27.91
CA VAL A 573 11.17 18.87 28.37
C VAL A 573 12.09 18.11 27.41
N VAL A 574 11.82 18.11 26.10
CA VAL A 574 12.44 17.18 25.14
C VAL A 574 13.76 17.69 24.56
N TYR A 575 13.96 19.01 24.49
CA TYR A 575 15.12 19.64 23.83
C TYR A 575 15.95 20.54 24.75
N GLU A 576 15.35 21.18 25.75
CA GLU A 576 16.04 22.16 26.60
C GLU A 576 16.52 21.57 27.95
N ASN A 577 15.82 20.55 28.49
CA ASN A 577 16.23 19.85 29.71
C ASN A 577 17.42 18.90 29.45
N PRO A 578 18.61 19.15 30.05
CA PRO A 578 19.82 18.36 29.77
C PRO A 578 19.74 16.92 30.29
N GLU A 579 18.95 16.65 31.32
CA GLU A 579 18.81 15.30 31.90
C GLU A 579 17.84 14.42 31.10
N PHE A 580 17.00 15.00 30.22
CA PHE A 580 15.94 14.26 29.53
C PHE A 580 16.48 13.20 28.55
N LEU A 581 17.58 13.47 27.84
CA LEU A 581 18.18 12.48 26.92
C LEU A 581 18.58 11.20 27.65
N SER A 582 19.26 11.34 28.80
CA SER A 582 19.65 10.19 29.61
C SER A 582 18.45 9.54 30.32
N TYR A 583 17.48 10.33 30.79
CA TYR A 583 16.24 9.78 31.34
C TYR A 583 15.50 8.92 30.30
N PHE A 584 15.44 9.37 29.04
CA PHE A 584 14.86 8.60 27.94
C PHE A 584 15.62 7.29 27.67
N GLN A 585 16.96 7.29 27.72
CA GLN A 585 17.76 6.07 27.55
C GLN A 585 17.63 5.10 28.73
N GLU A 586 17.48 5.61 29.96
CA GLU A 586 17.31 4.79 31.17
C GLU A 586 15.87 4.25 31.29
N ALA A 587 14.85 5.09 31.10
CA ALA A 587 13.45 4.70 31.30
C ALA A 587 12.89 3.80 30.19
N THR A 588 13.48 3.82 28.98
CA THR A 588 12.96 3.11 27.79
C THR A 588 13.96 2.12 27.22
N PRO A 589 13.52 1.10 26.46
CA PRO A 589 14.41 0.18 25.74
C PRO A 589 15.05 0.80 24.47
N GLN A 590 15.27 2.12 24.39
CA GLN A 590 15.72 2.78 23.14
C GLN A 590 17.04 2.20 22.64
N SER A 591 18.02 2.02 23.51
CA SER A 591 19.36 1.56 23.15
C SER A 591 19.28 0.17 22.53
N GLU A 592 18.48 -0.69 23.15
CA GLU A 592 18.22 -2.07 22.81
C GLU A 592 17.38 -2.23 21.54
N LEU A 593 16.62 -1.19 21.12
CA LEU A 593 16.00 -1.16 19.78
C LEU A 593 17.03 -1.27 18.65
N GLY A 594 18.31 -1.00 18.91
CA GLY A 594 19.41 -1.19 17.95
C GLY A 594 19.73 -2.65 17.66
N PHE A 595 19.42 -3.58 18.57
CA PHE A 595 19.60 -5.03 18.37
C PHE A 595 18.46 -5.68 17.57
N LEU A 596 17.43 -4.90 17.20
CA LEU A 596 16.24 -5.40 16.53
C LEU A 596 16.39 -5.30 15.01
N ASN A 597 16.36 -6.44 14.32
CA ASN A 597 16.18 -6.52 12.86
C ASN A 597 14.74 -6.14 12.42
N ILE A 598 14.06 -5.26 13.16
CA ILE A 598 12.67 -4.80 12.93
C ILE A 598 12.59 -3.70 11.84
N GLY A 599 13.71 -3.32 11.25
CA GLY A 599 13.70 -2.55 10.00
C GLY A 599 15.08 -2.46 9.33
N SER A 600 15.09 -2.48 7.99
CA SER A 600 16.29 -2.36 7.14
C SER A 600 16.95 -0.96 7.14
N ARG A 601 16.67 -0.11 8.14
CA ARG A 601 17.16 1.27 8.23
C ARG A 601 17.59 1.59 9.67
N PRO A 602 18.78 2.17 9.91
CA PRO A 602 19.28 2.46 11.26
C PRO A 602 18.40 3.46 12.01
N THR A 603 18.40 3.37 13.34
CA THR A 603 17.48 4.13 14.23
C THR A 603 17.70 5.65 14.24
N ARG A 604 18.89 6.13 13.83
CA ARG A 604 19.26 7.55 13.76
C ARG A 604 19.52 8.00 12.30
N ARG A 605 19.62 9.32 12.08
CA ARG A 605 20.00 9.93 10.79
C ARG A 605 21.51 10.25 10.69
N LYS A 606 22.23 10.37 11.83
CA LYS A 606 23.70 10.51 11.96
C LYS A 606 24.16 9.90 13.31
N SER A 607 25.47 9.73 13.52
CA SER A 607 26.09 9.18 14.75
C SER A 607 25.97 10.09 15.99
N SER A 608 25.66 11.37 15.80
CA SER A 608 25.40 12.38 16.84
C SER A 608 24.35 11.95 17.88
N THR A 609 24.49 12.46 19.11
CA THR A 609 23.79 11.95 20.31
C THR A 609 22.36 12.45 20.55
N GLY A 610 21.95 13.59 19.98
CA GLY A 610 20.69 14.27 20.32
C GLY A 610 19.39 13.73 19.66
N ILE A 611 18.25 13.96 20.33
CA ILE A 611 16.89 13.55 19.93
C ILE A 611 16.46 14.11 18.56
N GLY A 612 17.02 15.25 18.14
CA GLY A 612 16.83 15.80 16.79
C GLY A 612 17.15 14.77 15.69
N HIS A 613 18.20 13.96 15.87
CA HIS A 613 18.69 12.97 14.91
C HIS A 613 18.08 11.57 15.07
N LEU A 614 17.31 11.33 16.13
CA LEU A 614 16.52 10.10 16.30
C LEU A 614 15.33 10.12 15.33
N ARG A 615 15.05 9.00 14.66
CA ARG A 615 13.90 8.88 13.75
C ARG A 615 12.59 8.75 14.54
N ALA A 616 11.49 9.24 13.99
CA ALA A 616 10.20 9.25 14.70
C ALA A 616 9.64 7.86 15.07
N ILE A 617 9.99 6.80 14.33
CA ILE A 617 9.58 5.42 14.65
C ILE A 617 10.22 4.95 15.97
N PRO A 618 11.57 4.88 16.13
CA PRO A 618 12.21 4.60 17.42
C PRO A 618 11.72 5.48 18.57
N TRP A 619 11.48 6.77 18.32
CA TRP A 619 10.95 7.70 19.32
C TRP A 619 9.58 7.27 19.88
N VAL A 620 8.59 7.06 19.01
CA VAL A 620 7.24 6.63 19.44
C VAL A 620 7.26 5.20 19.99
N PHE A 621 8.06 4.31 19.39
CA PHE A 621 8.11 2.90 19.76
C PHE A 621 8.72 2.67 21.16
N ALA A 622 9.83 3.36 21.49
CA ALA A 622 10.46 3.25 22.81
C ALA A 622 9.51 3.63 23.96
N TRP A 623 8.77 4.75 23.83
CA TRP A 623 7.76 5.14 24.82
C TRP A 623 6.47 4.30 24.79
N THR A 624 6.21 3.59 23.70
CA THR A 624 5.10 2.63 23.61
C THR A 624 5.37 1.38 24.45
N GLN A 625 6.62 0.88 24.43
CA GLN A 625 7.04 -0.27 25.21
C GLN A 625 6.81 -0.06 26.71
N THR A 626 7.24 1.09 27.25
CA THR A 626 7.14 1.42 28.70
C THR A 626 5.73 1.77 29.18
N ARG A 627 4.72 1.71 28.30
CA ARG A 627 3.33 2.13 28.55
C ARG A 627 3.17 3.60 28.91
N PHE A 628 4.20 4.42 28.76
CA PHE A 628 4.16 5.84 29.13
C PHE A 628 3.71 6.74 27.98
N VAL A 629 3.93 6.33 26.71
CA VAL A 629 3.40 6.95 25.47
C VAL A 629 3.56 8.49 25.36
N LEU A 630 4.60 9.02 26.02
CA LEU A 630 4.94 10.44 26.16
C LEU A 630 4.82 11.29 24.87
N PRO A 631 5.25 10.83 23.67
CA PRO A 631 5.16 11.63 22.43
C PRO A 631 3.74 12.03 21.99
N ALA A 632 2.70 11.37 22.51
CA ALA A 632 1.32 11.60 22.11
C ALA A 632 0.58 12.64 22.95
N TRP A 633 1.00 12.87 24.20
CA TRP A 633 0.27 13.68 25.18
C TRP A 633 1.09 14.82 25.81
N LEU A 634 2.43 14.76 25.76
CA LEU A 634 3.27 15.79 26.39
C LEU A 634 2.99 17.19 25.80
N GLY A 635 2.78 18.16 26.69
CA GLY A 635 2.39 19.54 26.36
C GLY A 635 0.88 19.76 26.20
N VAL A 636 0.08 18.71 25.94
CA VAL A 636 -1.39 18.85 25.79
C VAL A 636 -2.02 19.34 27.10
N GLY A 637 -1.62 18.76 28.25
CA GLY A 637 -2.13 19.13 29.56
C GLY A 637 -1.92 20.60 29.87
N ALA A 638 -0.68 21.08 29.83
CA ALA A 638 -0.33 22.49 29.98
C ALA A 638 -1.15 23.45 29.09
N GLY A 639 -1.33 23.13 27.81
CA GLY A 639 -2.09 23.97 26.88
C GLY A 639 -3.58 24.03 27.19
N LEU A 640 -4.23 22.87 27.40
CA LEU A 640 -5.65 22.81 27.77
C LEU A 640 -5.91 23.40 29.16
N LYS A 641 -4.96 23.25 30.09
CA LYS A 641 -5.01 23.83 31.43
C LYS A 641 -5.11 25.34 31.38
N ASP A 642 -4.18 26.00 30.68
CA ASP A 642 -4.15 27.47 30.57
C ASP A 642 -5.45 28.02 29.96
N ALA A 643 -5.95 27.40 28.89
CA ALA A 643 -7.22 27.79 28.28
C ALA A 643 -8.42 27.64 29.25
N CYS A 644 -8.48 26.57 30.04
CA CYS A 644 -9.50 26.37 31.07
C CYS A 644 -9.36 27.37 32.24
N GLU A 645 -8.13 27.68 32.68
CA GLU A 645 -7.87 28.67 33.74
C GLU A 645 -8.14 30.11 33.29
N LYS A 646 -8.04 30.40 31.98
CA LYS A 646 -8.56 31.60 31.30
C LYS A 646 -10.09 31.57 31.03
N GLY A 647 -10.81 30.61 31.60
CA GLY A 647 -12.27 30.52 31.52
C GLY A 647 -12.84 30.04 30.18
N GLN A 648 -12.02 29.56 29.23
CA GLN A 648 -12.49 29.13 27.90
C GLN A 648 -13.07 27.70 27.90
N THR A 649 -13.33 27.10 29.06
CA THR A 649 -13.77 25.69 29.20
C THR A 649 -15.02 25.35 28.38
N GLU A 650 -16.01 26.24 28.31
CA GLU A 650 -17.23 26.01 27.53
C GLU A 650 -17.01 26.19 26.01
N GLU A 651 -16.05 27.01 25.59
CA GLU A 651 -15.62 27.10 24.18
C GLU A 651 -14.94 25.81 23.74
N LEU A 652 -14.05 25.25 24.56
CA LEU A 652 -13.40 23.97 24.27
C LEU A 652 -14.43 22.83 24.15
N LYS A 653 -15.49 22.85 24.98
CA LYS A 653 -16.63 21.93 24.85
C LYS A 653 -17.49 22.22 23.61
N ALA A 654 -17.62 23.47 23.16
CA ALA A 654 -18.29 23.80 21.90
C ALA A 654 -17.48 23.27 20.71
N MET A 655 -16.18 23.61 20.64
CA MET A 655 -15.23 23.08 19.65
C MET A 655 -15.24 21.55 19.60
N TYR A 656 -15.27 20.86 20.74
CA TYR A 656 -15.31 19.40 20.79
C TYR A 656 -16.63 18.79 20.28
N ARG A 657 -17.76 19.49 20.44
CA ARG A 657 -19.08 19.04 19.94
C ARG A 657 -19.31 19.41 18.47
N GLU A 658 -18.69 20.48 17.98
CA GLU A 658 -19.11 21.15 16.75
C GLU A 658 -18.03 21.24 15.66
N TRP A 659 -16.74 21.06 15.99
CA TRP A 659 -15.64 21.10 15.03
C TRP A 659 -14.94 19.73 14.94
N PRO A 660 -15.20 18.94 13.88
CA PRO A 660 -14.69 17.55 13.76
C PRO A 660 -13.17 17.41 13.88
N PHE A 661 -12.40 18.43 13.51
CA PHE A 661 -10.95 18.45 13.67
C PHE A 661 -10.52 18.46 15.14
N PHE A 662 -11.12 19.34 15.96
CA PHE A 662 -10.82 19.39 17.39
C PHE A 662 -11.32 18.12 18.09
N GLN A 663 -12.53 17.67 17.74
CA GLN A 663 -13.07 16.39 18.23
C GLN A 663 -12.11 15.21 17.93
N SER A 664 -11.73 14.99 16.67
CA SER A 664 -10.84 13.89 16.28
C SER A 664 -9.42 14.03 16.86
N THR A 665 -8.99 15.23 17.25
CA THR A 665 -7.71 15.46 17.91
C THR A 665 -7.79 15.05 19.38
N ILE A 666 -8.84 15.46 20.10
CA ILE A 666 -9.08 15.10 21.50
C ILE A 666 -9.37 13.60 21.64
N ASP A 667 -10.25 13.01 20.81
CA ASP A 667 -10.53 11.56 20.79
C ASP A 667 -9.26 10.71 20.62
N LEU A 668 -8.33 11.14 19.76
CA LEU A 668 -7.08 10.43 19.53
C LEU A 668 -6.18 10.48 20.76
N ILE A 669 -6.07 11.64 21.41
CA ILE A 669 -5.26 11.81 22.63
C ILE A 669 -5.88 10.99 23.76
N GLU A 670 -7.20 11.04 23.94
CA GLU A 670 -7.92 10.29 24.97
C GLU A 670 -7.80 8.77 24.79
N MET A 671 -7.79 8.28 23.55
CA MET A 671 -7.49 6.87 23.23
C MET A 671 -6.07 6.46 23.64
N VAL A 672 -5.05 7.31 23.42
CA VAL A 672 -3.68 7.01 23.85
C VAL A 672 -3.55 7.07 25.37
N LEU A 673 -4.18 8.04 26.03
CA LEU A 673 -4.28 8.12 27.49
C LEU A 673 -4.94 6.85 28.06
N GLY A 674 -5.96 6.31 27.38
CA GLY A 674 -6.61 5.04 27.73
C GLY A 674 -5.75 3.78 27.56
N LYS A 675 -4.59 3.87 26.86
CA LYS A 675 -3.59 2.78 26.75
C LYS A 675 -2.41 2.95 27.70
N ALA A 676 -2.20 4.17 28.22
CA ALA A 676 -1.12 4.49 29.14
C ALA A 676 -1.32 3.79 30.50
N ASP A 677 -0.22 3.44 31.17
CA ASP A 677 -0.27 2.76 32.46
C ASP A 677 0.79 3.36 33.40
N ILE A 678 0.32 4.18 34.36
CA ILE A 678 1.15 4.92 35.30
C ILE A 678 1.88 4.00 36.29
N PRO A 679 1.23 2.99 36.92
CA PRO A 679 1.92 1.95 37.69
C PRO A 679 3.02 1.23 36.91
N ILE A 680 2.76 0.81 35.66
CA ILE A 680 3.78 0.15 34.84
C ILE A 680 4.94 1.11 34.55
N ALA A 681 4.67 2.33 34.06
CA ALA A 681 5.71 3.32 33.77
C ALA A 681 6.54 3.71 35.02
N LYS A 682 5.91 3.74 36.21
CA LYS A 682 6.60 3.92 37.49
C LYS A 682 7.57 2.77 37.79
N HIS A 683 7.23 1.53 37.44
CA HIS A 683 8.11 0.37 37.68
C HIS A 683 9.36 0.37 36.78
N TYR A 684 9.24 0.84 35.53
CA TYR A 684 10.43 1.07 34.67
C TYR A 684 11.36 2.10 35.33
N ASP A 685 10.82 3.20 35.84
CA ASP A 685 11.58 4.21 36.61
C ASP A 685 12.27 3.64 37.85
N GLU A 686 11.53 2.93 38.72
CA GLU A 686 12.05 2.44 40.00
C GLU A 686 13.14 1.37 39.87
N VAL A 687 13.22 0.68 38.73
CA VAL A 687 14.18 -0.41 38.50
C VAL A 687 15.31 -0.03 37.53
N LEU A 688 15.05 0.85 36.54
CA LEU A 688 16.00 1.15 35.46
C LEU A 688 16.56 2.59 35.49
N VAL A 689 15.92 3.52 36.20
CA VAL A 689 16.30 4.94 36.19
C VAL A 689 17.11 5.31 37.43
N SER A 690 18.25 5.96 37.19
CA SER A 690 19.15 6.46 38.21
C SER A 690 18.44 7.41 39.20
N GLN A 691 18.79 7.31 40.49
CA GLN A 691 18.10 8.02 41.58
C GLN A 691 17.97 9.53 41.35
N LYS A 692 18.96 10.16 40.69
CA LYS A 692 18.96 11.59 40.34
C LYS A 692 17.92 12.01 39.30
N ARG A 693 17.39 11.06 38.50
CA ARG A 693 16.42 11.31 37.41
C ARG A 693 15.00 10.80 37.72
N GLN A 694 14.80 10.01 38.77
CA GLN A 694 13.47 9.52 39.16
C GLN A 694 12.48 10.66 39.49
N GLU A 695 12.96 11.82 39.95
CA GLU A 695 12.09 13.00 40.17
C GLU A 695 11.57 13.59 38.84
N LEU A 696 12.36 13.57 37.76
CA LEU A 696 11.89 13.98 36.42
C LEU A 696 10.77 13.05 35.93
N GLY A 697 10.96 11.73 36.05
CA GLY A 697 9.91 10.77 35.69
C GLY A 697 8.66 10.88 36.57
N LYS A 698 8.80 11.23 37.86
CA LYS A 698 7.70 11.58 38.77
C LYS A 698 6.96 12.85 38.34
N GLN A 699 7.67 13.90 37.95
CA GLN A 699 7.07 15.11 37.38
C GLN A 699 6.30 14.82 36.09
N LEU A 700 6.87 14.03 35.18
CA LEU A 700 6.21 13.63 33.94
C LEU A 700 4.96 12.76 34.20
N ARG A 701 4.99 11.85 35.19
CA ARG A 701 3.79 11.09 35.61
C ARG A 701 2.69 12.01 36.16
N ASN A 702 3.04 13.06 36.88
CA ASN A 702 2.07 14.05 37.35
C ASN A 702 1.47 14.87 36.19
N GLU A 703 2.27 15.22 35.17
CA GLU A 703 1.75 15.92 33.98
C GLU A 703 0.87 15.02 33.09
N LEU A 704 1.09 13.70 33.07
CA LEU A 704 0.17 12.73 32.46
C LEU A 704 -1.20 12.72 33.18
N ILE A 705 -1.22 12.76 34.52
CA ILE A 705 -2.46 12.87 35.32
C ILE A 705 -3.17 14.21 35.05
N SER A 706 -2.41 15.31 35.02
CA SER A 706 -2.88 16.65 34.66
C SER A 706 -3.54 16.66 33.27
N THR A 707 -2.84 16.10 32.27
CA THR A 707 -3.33 15.97 30.89
C THR A 707 -4.64 15.18 30.82
N GLY A 708 -4.72 14.05 31.52
CA GLY A 708 -5.94 13.25 31.61
C GLY A 708 -7.13 14.03 32.18
N LYS A 709 -6.92 14.81 33.25
CA LYS A 709 -7.96 15.66 33.86
C LYS A 709 -8.50 16.69 32.87
N PHE A 710 -7.62 17.43 32.17
CA PHE A 710 -8.05 18.50 31.26
C PHE A 710 -8.63 17.98 29.93
N VAL A 711 -8.14 16.85 29.41
CA VAL A 711 -8.76 16.17 28.25
C VAL A 711 -10.20 15.75 28.57
N LEU A 712 -10.45 15.14 29.73
CA LEU A 712 -11.80 14.74 30.16
C LEU A 712 -12.72 15.94 30.43
N ALA A 713 -12.20 17.03 30.99
CA ALA A 713 -12.96 18.27 31.20
C ALA A 713 -13.42 18.93 29.88
N VAL A 714 -12.63 18.78 28.81
CA VAL A 714 -12.94 19.25 27.45
C VAL A 714 -13.86 18.29 26.70
N SER A 715 -13.62 16.97 26.78
CA SER A 715 -14.46 15.96 26.11
C SER A 715 -15.81 15.73 26.81
N GLY A 716 -15.97 16.23 28.04
CA GLY A 716 -17.19 16.11 28.84
C GLY A 716 -17.43 14.70 29.40
N GLN A 717 -16.38 13.88 29.46
CA GLN A 717 -16.44 12.48 29.89
C GLN A 717 -15.91 12.31 31.32
N GLU A 718 -16.43 11.34 32.07
CA GLU A 718 -15.90 10.99 33.40
C GLU A 718 -14.65 10.09 33.31
N LYS A 719 -14.57 9.28 32.25
CA LYS A 719 -13.58 8.21 32.08
C LYS A 719 -13.16 8.14 30.61
N PRO A 720 -11.88 7.86 30.30
CA PRO A 720 -11.42 7.73 28.93
C PRO A 720 -12.25 6.71 28.14
N GLN A 721 -12.61 7.07 26.91
CA GLN A 721 -13.33 6.26 25.94
C GLN A 721 -14.71 5.78 26.46
N GLN A 722 -15.38 6.63 27.25
CA GLN A 722 -16.78 6.45 27.65
C GLN A 722 -17.72 6.57 26.44
N ASN A 723 -17.39 7.41 25.46
CA ASN A 723 -18.02 7.49 24.14
C ASN A 723 -17.81 6.24 23.27
N ASN A 724 -16.74 5.46 23.52
CA ASN A 724 -16.33 4.32 22.69
C ASN A 724 -16.10 3.05 23.52
N ARG A 725 -17.20 2.56 24.14
CA ARG A 725 -17.22 1.34 24.97
C ARG A 725 -16.63 0.10 24.29
N SER A 726 -16.72 0.00 22.96
CA SER A 726 -16.17 -1.12 22.19
C SER A 726 -14.64 -1.09 22.12
N LEU A 727 -14.05 0.06 21.79
CA LEU A 727 -12.60 0.26 21.81
C LEU A 727 -12.05 0.09 23.23
N ARG A 728 -12.73 0.69 24.22
CA ARG A 728 -12.38 0.55 25.64
C ARG A 728 -12.27 -0.91 26.08
N LYS A 729 -13.31 -1.72 25.88
CA LYS A 729 -13.29 -3.18 26.18
C LYS A 729 -12.14 -3.91 25.49
N LEU A 730 -11.81 -3.51 24.26
CA LEU A 730 -10.75 -4.09 23.43
C LEU A 730 -9.33 -3.64 23.82
N ILE A 731 -9.19 -2.58 24.61
CA ILE A 731 -7.97 -2.21 25.32
C ILE A 731 -7.90 -2.98 26.66
N GLU A 732 -8.97 -2.92 27.46
CA GLU A 732 -9.08 -3.58 28.77
C GLU A 732 -8.79 -5.09 28.68
N SER A 733 -9.28 -5.78 27.65
CA SER A 733 -9.06 -7.23 27.46
C SER A 733 -7.60 -7.62 27.15
N ARG A 734 -6.72 -6.67 26.83
CA ARG A 734 -5.29 -6.92 26.55
C ARG A 734 -4.41 -6.75 27.78
N LEU A 735 -4.86 -6.00 28.79
CA LEU A 735 -4.09 -5.71 30.00
C LEU A 735 -3.60 -6.98 30.73
N PRO A 736 -4.39 -8.08 30.85
CA PRO A 736 -3.92 -9.32 31.47
C PRO A 736 -2.72 -9.98 30.76
N PHE A 737 -2.51 -9.69 29.47
CA PHE A 737 -1.38 -10.21 28.68
C PHE A 737 -0.23 -9.19 28.62
N LEU A 738 -0.55 -7.91 28.42
CA LEU A 738 0.43 -6.82 28.34
C LEU A 738 1.18 -6.62 29.66
N ASN A 739 0.48 -6.57 30.79
CA ASN A 739 1.08 -6.15 32.06
C ASN A 739 2.14 -7.16 32.55
N PRO A 740 1.96 -8.51 32.46
CA PRO A 740 3.04 -9.46 32.73
C PRO A 740 4.24 -9.33 31.77
N MET A 741 4.01 -9.10 30.47
CA MET A 741 5.12 -8.87 29.52
C MET A 741 5.90 -7.59 29.86
N ASN A 742 5.22 -6.54 30.31
CA ASN A 742 5.86 -5.30 30.77
C ASN A 742 6.73 -5.51 32.01
N MET A 743 6.27 -6.26 33.01
CA MET A 743 7.07 -6.57 34.21
C MET A 743 8.27 -7.46 33.88
N LEU A 744 8.07 -8.46 33.02
CA LEU A 744 9.15 -9.31 32.53
C LEU A 744 10.20 -8.51 31.74
N GLN A 745 9.77 -7.56 30.90
CA GLN A 745 10.68 -6.69 30.14
C GLN A 745 11.55 -5.81 31.06
N VAL A 746 11.03 -5.30 32.17
CA VAL A 746 11.83 -4.52 33.15
C VAL A 746 12.98 -5.35 33.72
N GLU A 747 12.70 -6.57 34.20
CA GLU A 747 13.74 -7.45 34.75
C GLU A 747 14.72 -7.96 33.67
N ILE A 748 14.26 -8.15 32.42
CA ILE A 748 15.16 -8.46 31.28
C ILE A 748 16.11 -7.28 30.99
N LEU A 749 15.59 -6.05 30.88
CA LEU A 749 16.41 -4.86 30.61
C LEU A 749 17.43 -4.63 31.73
N LYS A 750 17.02 -4.82 32.98
CA LYS A 750 17.90 -4.72 34.16
C LYS A 750 19.05 -5.72 34.10
N ARG A 751 18.79 -6.96 33.67
CA ARG A 751 19.84 -7.99 33.52
C ARG A 751 20.76 -7.68 32.35
N LEU A 752 20.19 -7.37 31.18
CA LEU A 752 20.96 -7.08 29.97
C LEU A 752 21.92 -5.88 30.17
N ARG A 753 21.48 -4.83 30.87
CA ARG A 753 22.32 -3.66 31.19
C ARG A 753 23.43 -3.91 32.22
N CYS A 754 23.47 -5.11 32.82
CA CYS A 754 24.56 -5.56 33.69
C CYS A 754 25.43 -6.66 33.03
N ASP A 755 24.94 -7.25 31.94
CA ASP A 755 25.50 -8.42 31.24
C ASP A 755 25.03 -8.34 29.77
N ASP A 756 25.65 -7.47 28.99
CA ASP A 756 25.21 -7.15 27.63
C ASP A 756 25.19 -8.39 26.74
N ASP A 757 26.10 -9.35 26.95
CA ASP A 757 26.27 -10.57 26.15
C ASP A 757 25.30 -11.71 26.50
N ASN A 758 24.32 -11.44 27.37
CA ASN A 758 23.29 -12.40 27.73
C ASN A 758 22.30 -12.66 26.57
N LEU A 759 22.68 -13.52 25.63
CA LEU A 759 21.88 -13.87 24.44
C LEU A 759 20.44 -14.29 24.78
N LYS A 760 20.23 -15.02 25.89
CA LYS A 760 18.90 -15.43 26.35
C LYS A 760 18.05 -14.25 26.83
N ALA A 761 18.65 -13.25 27.46
CA ALA A 761 17.98 -12.00 27.80
C ALA A 761 17.70 -11.16 26.53
N ARG A 762 18.63 -11.12 25.55
CA ARG A 762 18.39 -10.50 24.24
C ARG A 762 17.16 -11.12 23.54
N ASP A 763 17.10 -12.45 23.41
CA ASP A 763 15.97 -13.17 22.81
C ASP A 763 14.63 -12.92 23.53
N ALA A 764 14.64 -12.99 24.86
CA ALA A 764 13.46 -12.69 25.66
C ALA A 764 13.01 -11.22 25.52
N LEU A 765 13.95 -10.29 25.32
CA LEU A 765 13.65 -8.90 25.01
C LEU A 765 12.97 -8.77 23.63
N LEU A 766 13.42 -9.49 22.60
CA LEU A 766 12.74 -9.54 21.29
C LEU A 766 11.27 -9.95 21.43
N ILE A 767 11.02 -11.01 22.22
CA ILE A 767 9.67 -11.56 22.43
C ILE A 767 8.77 -10.55 23.16
N THR A 768 9.23 -9.96 24.27
CA THR A 768 8.44 -8.94 24.99
C THR A 768 8.17 -7.71 24.13
N ILE A 769 9.17 -7.24 23.37
CA ILE A 769 9.03 -6.07 22.49
C ILE A 769 7.97 -6.30 21.41
N ASN A 770 8.00 -7.46 20.76
CA ASN A 770 7.01 -7.83 19.75
C ASN A 770 5.60 -8.02 20.36
N GLY A 771 5.51 -8.68 21.51
CA GLY A 771 4.23 -8.90 22.21
C GLY A 771 3.57 -7.60 22.68
N ILE A 772 4.34 -6.69 23.28
CA ILE A 772 3.85 -5.37 23.71
C ILE A 772 3.46 -4.52 22.51
N ALA A 773 4.24 -4.54 21.42
CA ALA A 773 3.89 -3.84 20.19
C ALA A 773 2.57 -4.35 19.57
N ALA A 774 2.38 -5.67 19.48
CA ALA A 774 1.15 -6.28 18.96
C ALA A 774 -0.08 -6.01 19.85
N GLY A 775 0.11 -5.94 21.17
CA GLY A 775 -0.95 -5.61 22.13
C GLY A 775 -1.30 -4.12 22.14
N MET A 776 -0.32 -3.23 22.12
CA MET A 776 -0.53 -1.76 22.10
C MET A 776 -1.04 -1.27 20.74
N ARG A 777 -0.52 -1.83 19.65
CA ARG A 777 -0.71 -1.36 18.26
C ARG A 777 -0.36 0.13 18.13
N ASN A 778 -1.28 0.92 17.61
CA ASN A 778 -1.14 2.36 17.35
C ASN A 778 -1.07 3.22 18.63
N THR A 779 -0.15 4.19 18.69
CA THR A 779 0.08 5.00 19.90
C THR A 779 0.43 6.49 19.71
N GLY A 780 0.66 6.99 18.49
CA GLY A 780 0.91 8.43 18.24
C GLY A 780 1.56 8.76 16.91
#